data_AF-A0A850G8T1-F1
#
_entry.id   AF-A0A850G8T1-F1
#
_cell.length_a   1.000
_cell.length_b   1.000
_cell.length_c   1.000
_cell.angle_alpha   90.00
_cell.angle_beta   90.00
_cell.angle_gamma   90.00
#
_symmetry.space_group_name_H-M   'P 1'
#
loop_
_entity.id
_entity.type
_entity.pdbx_description
1 polymer ?
#
loop_
_entity_poly.entity_id
_entity_poly.type
_entity_poly.pdbx_seq_one_letter_code
_entity_poly.pdbx_strand_id
1 'polypeptide(L)'
;MTHDREHSRALELLELHQREEAPAPDAPIRRETARVRIPEGGALPRSEALLERLYHGELVPREKKALVIDTRRCSGPYLVSIDDAPMVLLDACSQIATLTHGFAHPGVLRGLHQGRFDRSLWANPDSTVGEQPELEAYAALVKSKAPAGLDHVTFVGAGGAEANEKALRLARLHAPASAEGGERRRVLAFEGSFHGRTFASLAATSNPAKRKGVDLPGYEAVFCPRDLAALRATLDERADELYAVIIEPMMAEGGDIHLTREFLLGVRELSAAHGLALVVDEVQTGFGTSGQFFWWKHLGLGETPETAPDVLTCAKKAGLGVVLSRWADPEPTPVNVASALRGLIHAEQAEDQAELEGPIRLHLDGLAAAFPALVSNLRVAGSAFAFDLPTAGHREAFINQRFARGMMVYHAGEKTMRFRLAACWEQRHLDDLFARIAEALRRLDDPTAPALVKEGGTRKRARRVEIREVEEGDWAEIMAVEQQAYEAERADSEDFLREAARYGVGLVARDVETDALLGFCFGGPLERYADVPGPDRDEQRGEGLGFYAADLTVAEDARGRGIGRQLKRAQVEWARAAGYDFITGRNKIGATEEMAGLNRSIGAYPAMILDGQYGGDAQAEYYRVPLHAPRLTKKHARGHDLSAGIQAPFGPRPSFMATRELVGPTASRLNMSNWATLDSVHYAEHLRAILPRGTAHLYTTSSRDELVDKSLRCLKMSRPQATLAIGLEGGYLGHNTAAARSLSDPAGFGPRFALFDWPRLPHPEQAGVEATLAALEALIASRGAEAIIGVYVELVGERSGRVLEGAAAQALRKACDAHGLPLVVVETATGGYRSGAGPWGLDALPKAFLPNMVLWYPGGQLGQIFVDSRWWIGAPLQLISTWDGDELSMIRTHEHLRAAHRLDLALAIDALDDLVVEAASWAGEGARIGGRGLYRTLDLGPSDDPDKAARALAVQARCLEQGVRVGVGAPGTLVFVPRLDVEAPSLRGPVRAALKAALTSA
;
A
#
# COMPACT_ATOMS: atom_id res chain seq x y z
N MET A 1 28.64 -11.27 25.47
CA MET A 1 28.73 -12.59 24.82
C MET A 1 27.64 -13.57 25.28
N THR A 2 27.35 -13.77 26.58
CA THR A 2 26.27 -14.68 27.02
C THR A 2 24.86 -14.13 26.79
N HIS A 3 24.62 -12.85 27.08
CA HIS A 3 23.31 -12.20 26.84
C HIS A 3 22.91 -12.15 25.36
N ASP A 4 23.91 -12.10 24.48
CA ASP A 4 23.75 -12.06 23.02
C ASP A 4 23.30 -13.43 22.47
N ARG A 5 23.79 -14.54 23.05
CA ARG A 5 23.40 -15.90 22.65
C ARG A 5 21.97 -16.27 23.05
N GLU A 6 21.52 -15.84 24.22
CA GLU A 6 20.14 -16.12 24.68
C GLU A 6 19.11 -15.35 23.84
N HIS A 7 19.42 -14.09 23.52
CA HIS A 7 18.58 -13.27 22.64
C HIS A 7 18.50 -13.85 21.22
N SER A 8 19.63 -14.23 20.62
CA SER A 8 19.65 -14.89 19.31
C SER A 8 18.88 -16.20 19.31
N ARG A 9 19.02 -17.03 20.37
CA ARG A 9 18.25 -18.28 20.50
C ARG A 9 16.74 -18.03 20.59
N ALA A 10 16.30 -16.98 21.29
CA ALA A 10 14.89 -16.63 21.38
C ALA A 10 14.32 -16.22 20.01
N LEU A 11 15.07 -15.42 19.25
CA LEU A 11 14.71 -15.07 17.86
C LEU A 11 14.65 -16.31 16.95
N GLU A 12 15.63 -17.21 17.04
CA GLU A 12 15.62 -18.46 16.27
C GLU A 12 14.39 -19.32 16.55
N LEU A 13 14.01 -19.47 17.83
CA LEU A 13 12.80 -20.22 18.21
C LEU A 13 11.52 -19.55 17.72
N LEU A 14 11.43 -18.22 17.82
CA LEU A 14 10.30 -17.45 17.29
C LEU A 14 10.19 -17.64 15.77
N GLU A 15 11.30 -17.55 15.05
CA GLU A 15 11.32 -17.73 13.60
C GLU A 15 10.93 -19.14 13.16
N LEU A 16 11.40 -20.16 13.86
CA LEU A 16 11.00 -21.55 13.61
C LEU A 16 9.49 -21.72 13.76
N HIS A 17 8.93 -21.24 14.87
CA HIS A 17 7.48 -21.29 15.11
C HIS A 17 6.68 -20.54 14.03
N GLN A 18 7.12 -19.33 13.66
CA GLN A 18 6.45 -18.54 12.64
C GLN A 18 6.53 -19.20 11.25
N ARG A 19 7.62 -19.91 10.93
CA ARG A 19 7.74 -20.68 9.68
C ARG A 19 6.80 -21.88 9.63
N GLU A 20 6.53 -22.52 10.76
CA GLU A 20 5.54 -23.62 10.84
C GLU A 20 4.11 -23.12 10.59
N GLU A 21 3.78 -21.90 11.03
CA GLU A 21 2.48 -21.26 10.76
C GLU A 21 2.37 -20.64 9.35
N ALA A 22 3.50 -20.24 8.77
CA ALA A 22 3.53 -19.47 7.54
C ALA A 22 3.03 -20.27 6.32
N PRO A 23 2.26 -19.64 5.42
CA PRO A 23 1.94 -20.18 4.12
C PRO A 23 3.16 -20.56 3.27
N ALA A 24 3.17 -21.80 2.77
CA ALA A 24 4.10 -22.17 1.71
C ALA A 24 3.64 -21.60 0.34
N PRO A 25 4.57 -21.18 -0.54
CA PRO A 25 4.27 -20.55 -1.83
C PRO A 25 3.32 -21.34 -2.73
N ASP A 26 3.46 -22.68 -2.76
CA ASP A 26 2.69 -23.55 -3.64
C ASP A 26 1.57 -24.30 -2.90
N ALA A 27 1.28 -23.91 -1.65
CA ALA A 27 0.19 -24.51 -0.90
C ALA A 27 -1.13 -24.37 -1.69
N PRO A 28 -1.95 -25.43 -1.80
CA PRO A 28 -3.23 -25.35 -2.49
C PRO A 28 -4.13 -24.35 -1.75
N ILE A 29 -4.44 -23.24 -2.41
CA ILE A 29 -5.28 -22.17 -1.85
C ILE A 29 -6.57 -22.10 -2.64
N ARG A 30 -7.68 -22.07 -1.91
CA ARG A 30 -9.00 -21.86 -2.48
C ARG A 30 -9.45 -20.43 -2.21
N ARG A 31 -9.58 -19.66 -3.29
CA ARG A 31 -10.20 -18.34 -3.28
C ARG A 31 -11.71 -18.48 -3.20
N GLU A 32 -12.36 -17.60 -2.43
CA GLU A 32 -13.82 -17.54 -2.39
C GLU A 32 -14.38 -16.63 -3.47
N THR A 33 -15.27 -17.21 -4.28
CA THR A 33 -15.86 -16.57 -5.45
C THR A 33 -17.39 -16.66 -5.48
N ALA A 34 -18.00 -17.31 -4.47
CA ALA A 34 -19.36 -17.82 -4.60
C ALA A 34 -20.38 -17.17 -3.66
N ARG A 35 -20.12 -17.13 -2.34
CA ARG A 35 -21.11 -16.65 -1.37
C ARG A 35 -20.50 -16.25 -0.04
N VAL A 36 -21.23 -15.41 0.67
CA VAL A 36 -21.06 -15.12 2.10
C VAL A 36 -21.10 -16.39 2.95
N ARG A 37 -20.39 -16.38 4.07
CA ARG A 37 -20.44 -17.43 5.09
C ARG A 37 -20.22 -16.81 6.47
N ILE A 38 -21.11 -17.13 7.40
CA ILE A 38 -21.01 -16.72 8.81
C ILE A 38 -20.80 -17.97 9.66
N PRO A 39 -19.68 -18.07 10.40
CA PRO A 39 -19.45 -19.20 11.31
C PRO A 39 -20.54 -19.30 12.37
N GLU A 40 -20.75 -20.51 12.88
CA GLU A 40 -21.73 -20.71 13.95
C GLU A 40 -21.37 -19.87 15.18
N GLY A 41 -22.33 -19.08 15.66
CA GLY A 41 -22.12 -18.16 16.78
C GLY A 41 -21.21 -16.96 16.46
N GLY A 42 -20.71 -16.84 15.21
CA GLY A 42 -19.74 -15.81 14.82
C GLY A 42 -18.35 -16.02 15.42
N ALA A 43 -18.06 -17.18 16.03
CA ALA A 43 -16.79 -17.46 16.68
C ALA A 43 -15.65 -17.56 15.67
N LEU A 44 -14.52 -16.90 15.96
CA LEU A 44 -13.32 -16.88 15.13
C LEU A 44 -12.08 -17.17 15.99
N PRO A 45 -11.95 -18.39 16.54
CA PRO A 45 -10.96 -18.69 17.57
C PRO A 45 -9.52 -18.50 17.11
N ARG A 46 -9.23 -18.76 15.83
CA ARG A 46 -7.87 -18.56 15.29
C ARG A 46 -7.59 -17.08 15.13
N SER A 47 -8.55 -16.31 14.61
CA SER A 47 -8.43 -14.86 14.55
C SER A 47 -8.26 -14.23 15.94
N GLU A 48 -9.05 -14.65 16.92
CA GLU A 48 -8.97 -14.16 18.31
C GLU A 48 -7.59 -14.42 18.92
N ALA A 49 -7.07 -15.65 18.82
CA ALA A 49 -5.75 -15.99 19.35
C ALA A 49 -4.61 -15.18 18.69
N LEU A 50 -4.70 -14.95 17.37
CA LEU A 50 -3.73 -14.14 16.64
C LEU A 50 -3.81 -12.65 16.99
N LEU A 51 -5.01 -12.11 17.19
CA LEU A 51 -5.19 -10.73 17.63
C LEU A 51 -4.66 -10.53 19.07
N GLU A 52 -4.84 -11.49 19.97
CA GLU A 52 -4.21 -11.41 21.30
C GLU A 52 -2.68 -11.41 21.21
N ARG A 53 -2.08 -12.20 20.30
CA ARG A 53 -0.63 -12.17 20.05
C ARG A 53 -0.15 -10.83 19.49
N LEU A 54 -0.92 -10.23 18.57
CA LEU A 54 -0.67 -8.89 18.02
C LEU A 54 -0.68 -7.82 19.11
N TYR A 55 -1.68 -7.86 20.00
CA TYR A 55 -1.86 -6.88 21.08
C TYR A 55 -1.07 -7.19 22.35
N HIS A 56 -0.37 -8.33 22.41
CA HIS A 56 0.34 -8.76 23.61
C HIS A 56 1.42 -7.74 24.02
N GLY A 57 1.36 -7.37 25.30
CA GLY A 57 2.26 -6.38 25.91
C GLY A 57 1.90 -4.94 25.57
N GLU A 58 0.69 -4.69 25.05
CA GLU A 58 0.25 -3.36 24.58
C GLU A 58 1.22 -2.75 23.56
N LEU A 59 1.92 -3.60 22.79
CA LEU A 59 2.91 -3.16 21.82
C LEU A 59 2.27 -2.24 20.77
N VAL A 60 1.19 -2.69 20.14
CA VAL A 60 0.40 -1.86 19.21
C VAL A 60 -0.93 -1.50 19.86
N PRO A 61 -1.59 -0.40 19.44
CA PRO A 61 -2.84 0.04 20.05
C PRO A 61 -3.93 -1.00 19.82
N ARG A 62 -4.68 -1.33 20.88
CA ARG A 62 -5.81 -2.24 20.73
C ARG A 62 -6.92 -1.55 19.96
N GLU A 63 -7.26 -2.11 18.81
CA GLU A 63 -8.26 -1.57 17.90
C GLU A 63 -9.45 -2.53 17.77
N LYS A 64 -10.54 -2.05 17.16
CA LYS A 64 -11.74 -2.85 16.91
C LYS A 64 -11.58 -3.78 15.69
N LYS A 65 -10.44 -4.46 15.58
CA LYS A 65 -10.20 -5.48 14.55
C LYS A 65 -11.02 -6.71 14.91
N ALA A 66 -11.95 -7.09 14.04
CA ALA A 66 -12.90 -8.17 14.31
C ALA A 66 -12.34 -9.55 13.93
N LEU A 67 -11.35 -9.61 13.05
CA LEU A 67 -10.86 -10.84 12.44
C LEU A 67 -9.49 -10.64 11.79
N VAL A 68 -8.77 -11.75 11.58
CA VAL A 68 -7.52 -11.80 10.83
C VAL A 68 -7.82 -12.28 9.41
N ILE A 69 -7.36 -11.52 8.43
CA ILE A 69 -7.61 -11.72 7.00
C ILE A 69 -6.58 -12.65 6.38
N ASP A 70 -7.06 -13.46 5.45
CA ASP A 70 -6.25 -14.22 4.52
C ASP A 70 -6.45 -13.69 3.09
N THR A 71 -5.58 -12.75 2.67
CA THR A 71 -5.63 -12.09 1.35
C THR A 71 -5.52 -13.06 0.19
N ARG A 72 -4.98 -14.26 0.43
CA ARG A 72 -4.82 -15.34 -0.55
C ARG A 72 -6.14 -16.02 -0.89
N ARG A 73 -7.09 -16.01 0.05
CA ARG A 73 -8.44 -16.57 -0.11
C ARG A 73 -9.46 -15.53 -0.59
N CYS A 74 -9.12 -14.25 -0.53
CA CYS A 74 -9.97 -13.16 -0.99
C CYS A 74 -9.98 -13.12 -2.53
N SER A 75 -11.16 -12.89 -3.13
CA SER A 75 -11.31 -12.73 -4.57
C SER A 75 -12.58 -11.96 -4.91
N GLY A 76 -12.50 -11.07 -5.91
CA GLY A 76 -13.62 -10.22 -6.28
C GLY A 76 -14.10 -9.38 -5.08
N PRO A 77 -15.40 -9.38 -4.76
CA PRO A 77 -15.94 -8.63 -3.63
C PRO A 77 -15.80 -9.36 -2.28
N TYR A 78 -15.18 -10.54 -2.22
CA TYR A 78 -15.18 -11.37 -1.01
C TYR A 78 -13.92 -11.17 -0.16
N LEU A 79 -14.13 -10.78 1.10
CA LEU A 79 -13.14 -10.69 2.15
C LEU A 79 -13.24 -11.92 3.07
N VAL A 80 -12.12 -12.60 3.36
CA VAL A 80 -12.11 -13.92 3.99
C VAL A 80 -11.21 -13.96 5.23
N SER A 81 -11.73 -14.47 6.36
CA SER A 81 -10.94 -14.69 7.57
C SER A 81 -10.05 -15.93 7.49
N ILE A 82 -9.00 -15.97 8.31
CA ILE A 82 -8.01 -17.06 8.34
C ILE A 82 -8.53 -18.35 9.02
N ASP A 83 -9.67 -18.27 9.69
CA ASP A 83 -10.25 -19.39 10.44
C ASP A 83 -10.61 -20.59 9.55
N ASP A 84 -10.58 -21.78 10.15
CA ASP A 84 -10.89 -23.07 9.49
C ASP A 84 -12.33 -23.07 8.96
N ALA A 85 -13.27 -22.59 9.79
CA ALA A 85 -14.59 -22.16 9.37
C ALA A 85 -14.54 -20.64 9.15
N PRO A 86 -14.27 -20.17 7.93
CA PRO A 86 -14.02 -18.76 7.69
C PRO A 86 -15.31 -17.94 7.77
N MET A 87 -15.16 -16.71 8.24
CA MET A 87 -16.09 -15.64 7.89
C MET A 87 -15.77 -15.16 6.47
N VAL A 88 -16.80 -15.10 5.62
CA VAL A 88 -16.70 -14.57 4.24
C VAL A 88 -17.69 -13.43 4.11
N LEU A 89 -17.19 -12.23 3.86
CA LEU A 89 -17.96 -10.99 3.81
C LEU A 89 -17.96 -10.40 2.39
N LEU A 90 -19.05 -9.75 2.00
CA LEU A 90 -19.06 -8.83 0.86
C LEU A 90 -18.43 -7.50 1.25
N ASP A 91 -17.32 -7.13 0.60
CA ASP A 91 -16.66 -5.84 0.79
C ASP A 91 -17.31 -4.72 -0.03
N ALA A 92 -18.41 -4.18 0.49
CA ALA A 92 -19.10 -3.03 -0.10
C ALA A 92 -18.45 -1.67 0.28
N CYS A 93 -17.22 -1.71 0.80
CA CYS A 93 -16.40 -0.54 1.12
C CYS A 93 -15.14 -0.44 0.27
N SER A 94 -14.79 -1.49 -0.49
CA SER A 94 -13.53 -1.61 -1.24
C SER A 94 -12.32 -1.16 -0.41
N GLN A 95 -12.22 -1.60 0.85
CA GLN A 95 -11.14 -1.26 1.77
C GLN A 95 -10.99 0.26 2.08
N ILE A 96 -12.12 0.98 2.15
CA ILE A 96 -12.22 2.45 2.21
C ILE A 96 -11.83 3.07 0.86
N ALA A 97 -12.52 2.60 -0.20
CA ALA A 97 -12.35 3.06 -1.58
C ALA A 97 -10.91 2.96 -2.08
N THR A 98 -10.16 1.92 -1.71
CA THR A 98 -8.79 1.67 -2.17
C THR A 98 -8.69 0.58 -3.24
N LEU A 99 -9.74 -0.23 -3.43
CA LEU A 99 -9.78 -1.28 -4.45
C LEU A 99 -10.68 -0.89 -5.62
N THR A 100 -10.09 -0.74 -6.81
CA THR A 100 -10.84 -0.44 -8.04
C THR A 100 -11.61 -1.67 -8.55
N HIS A 101 -10.99 -2.85 -8.49
CA HIS A 101 -11.53 -4.10 -9.06
C HIS A 101 -11.69 -5.24 -8.04
N GLY A 102 -11.56 -4.95 -6.74
CA GLY A 102 -11.65 -5.94 -5.67
C GLY A 102 -10.39 -6.80 -5.54
N PHE A 103 -10.51 -7.92 -4.84
CA PHE A 103 -9.38 -8.78 -4.47
C PHE A 103 -8.94 -9.71 -5.61
N ALA A 104 -7.64 -10.01 -5.65
CA ALA A 104 -7.02 -10.91 -6.63
C ALA A 104 -7.43 -10.60 -8.08
N HIS A 105 -7.39 -9.31 -8.44
CA HIS A 105 -7.83 -8.83 -9.74
C HIS A 105 -7.04 -9.51 -10.88
N PRO A 106 -7.70 -10.03 -11.94
CA PRO A 106 -7.02 -10.82 -12.94
C PRO A 106 -5.91 -10.09 -13.70
N GLY A 107 -6.04 -8.78 -13.95
CA GLY A 107 -4.97 -7.98 -14.55
C GLY A 107 -3.70 -7.93 -13.69
N VAL A 108 -3.85 -7.90 -12.36
CA VAL A 108 -2.71 -7.93 -11.42
C VAL A 108 -2.10 -9.32 -11.37
N LEU A 109 -2.92 -10.38 -11.30
CA LEU A 109 -2.45 -11.77 -11.35
C LEU A 109 -1.69 -12.05 -12.66
N ARG A 110 -2.23 -11.64 -13.79
CA ARG A 110 -1.57 -11.74 -15.09
C ARG A 110 -0.23 -11.01 -15.08
N GLY A 111 -0.21 -9.75 -14.65
CA GLY A 111 1.02 -8.97 -14.57
C GLY A 111 2.07 -9.61 -13.66
N LEU A 112 1.65 -10.20 -12.54
CA LEU A 112 2.52 -10.94 -11.63
C LEU A 112 3.12 -12.18 -12.30
N HIS A 113 2.30 -13.04 -12.91
CA HIS A 113 2.78 -14.27 -13.56
C HIS A 113 3.54 -14.03 -14.88
N GLN A 114 3.39 -12.85 -15.50
CA GLN A 114 4.18 -12.39 -16.64
C GLN A 114 5.45 -11.62 -16.22
N GLY A 115 5.77 -11.57 -14.92
CA GLY A 115 7.01 -11.01 -14.41
C GLY A 115 7.06 -9.48 -14.32
N ARG A 116 5.93 -8.76 -14.46
CA ARG A 116 5.88 -7.29 -14.28
C ARG A 116 6.30 -6.88 -12.86
N PHE A 117 6.09 -7.75 -11.87
CA PHE A 117 6.39 -7.48 -10.46
C PHE A 117 7.79 -7.97 -10.04
N ASP A 118 8.55 -8.67 -10.89
CA ASP A 118 9.80 -9.37 -10.53
C ASP A 118 10.76 -8.51 -9.71
N ARG A 119 11.02 -7.26 -10.12
CA ARG A 119 11.94 -6.36 -9.40
C ARG A 119 11.43 -5.98 -8.01
N SER A 120 10.11 -5.85 -7.87
CA SER A 120 9.43 -5.33 -6.68
C SER A 120 9.07 -6.41 -5.64
N LEU A 121 9.13 -7.69 -6.04
CA LEU A 121 8.95 -8.82 -5.12
C LEU A 121 10.14 -8.95 -4.14
N TRP A 122 11.37 -8.64 -4.58
CA TRP A 122 12.59 -8.84 -3.78
C TRP A 122 13.14 -7.58 -3.13
N ALA A 123 12.96 -6.45 -3.78
CA ALA A 123 13.51 -5.17 -3.37
C ALA A 123 12.43 -4.10 -3.40
N ASN A 124 12.70 -2.97 -2.76
CA ASN A 124 11.89 -1.77 -2.91
C ASN A 124 12.70 -0.83 -3.80
N PRO A 125 12.73 -1.03 -5.12
CA PRO A 125 13.42 -0.06 -5.97
C PRO A 125 12.71 1.29 -5.79
N ASP A 126 13.49 2.29 -5.43
CA ASP A 126 13.08 3.68 -5.40
C ASP A 126 13.33 4.29 -6.79
N SER A 127 12.49 5.23 -7.23
CA SER A 127 12.69 6.02 -8.46
C SER A 127 14.05 6.72 -8.53
N THR A 128 14.68 7.04 -7.40
CA THR A 128 16.02 7.66 -7.37
C THR A 128 17.15 6.70 -7.74
N VAL A 129 16.89 5.39 -7.69
CA VAL A 129 17.89 4.33 -7.88
C VAL A 129 18.00 3.92 -9.36
N GLY A 130 17.16 4.44 -10.25
CA GLY A 130 17.25 4.27 -11.71
C GLY A 130 15.90 4.40 -12.42
N GLU A 131 15.92 4.38 -13.75
CA GLU A 131 14.71 4.41 -14.57
C GLU A 131 13.73 3.29 -14.21
N GLN A 132 12.47 3.67 -14.08
CA GLN A 132 11.35 2.77 -13.79
C GLN A 132 10.28 2.99 -14.88
N PRO A 133 10.36 2.25 -16.01
CA PRO A 133 9.39 2.38 -17.11
C PRO A 133 7.93 2.23 -16.65
N GLU A 134 7.70 1.51 -15.57
CA GLU A 134 6.39 1.34 -14.94
C GLU A 134 5.83 2.66 -14.37
N LEU A 135 6.68 3.48 -13.74
CA LEU A 135 6.28 4.80 -13.23
C LEU A 135 6.06 5.79 -14.37
N GLU A 136 6.88 5.73 -15.42
CA GLU A 136 6.70 6.55 -16.62
C GLU A 136 5.39 6.23 -17.33
N ALA A 137 5.09 4.94 -17.53
CA ALA A 137 3.83 4.48 -18.10
C ALA A 137 2.63 4.92 -17.23
N TYR A 138 2.76 4.83 -15.91
CA TYR A 138 1.71 5.27 -15.00
C TYR A 138 1.47 6.79 -15.08
N ALA A 139 2.55 7.58 -15.08
CA ALA A 139 2.48 9.02 -15.23
C ALA A 139 1.84 9.41 -16.57
N ALA A 140 2.25 8.76 -17.67
CA ALA A 140 1.70 9.00 -19.00
C ALA A 140 0.19 8.70 -19.06
N LEU A 141 -0.24 7.57 -18.49
CA LEU A 141 -1.66 7.19 -18.46
C LEU A 141 -2.49 8.19 -17.65
N VAL A 142 -2.07 8.53 -16.43
CA VAL A 142 -2.82 9.48 -15.59
C VAL A 142 -2.83 10.88 -16.21
N LYS A 143 -1.71 11.32 -16.80
CA LYS A 143 -1.64 12.58 -17.56
C LYS A 143 -2.60 12.59 -18.74
N SER A 144 -2.76 11.48 -19.46
CA SER A 144 -3.70 11.38 -20.60
C SER A 144 -5.17 11.57 -20.20
N LYS A 145 -5.51 11.36 -18.92
CA LYS A 145 -6.86 11.53 -18.37
C LYS A 145 -7.08 12.91 -17.74
N ALA A 146 -6.02 13.68 -17.51
CA ALA A 146 -6.03 14.96 -16.80
C ALA A 146 -6.66 16.10 -17.64
N PRO A 147 -7.15 17.18 -17.01
CA PRO A 147 -7.61 18.36 -17.74
C PRO A 147 -6.43 19.09 -18.40
N ALA A 148 -6.73 19.90 -19.42
CA ALA A 148 -5.72 20.70 -20.10
C ALA A 148 -5.00 21.64 -19.11
N GLY A 149 -3.66 21.68 -19.18
CA GLY A 149 -2.81 22.52 -18.34
C GLY A 149 -2.19 21.83 -17.12
N LEU A 150 -2.61 20.62 -16.75
CA LEU A 150 -1.92 19.81 -15.74
C LEU A 150 -0.84 18.93 -16.38
N ASP A 151 0.29 19.54 -16.72
CA ASP A 151 1.34 18.90 -17.52
C ASP A 151 2.32 18.04 -16.72
N HIS A 152 2.30 18.12 -15.40
CA HIS A 152 3.25 17.45 -14.53
C HIS A 152 2.56 16.40 -13.65
N VAL A 153 3.18 15.23 -13.54
CA VAL A 153 2.78 14.16 -12.63
C VAL A 153 3.91 13.92 -11.64
N THR A 154 3.55 13.94 -10.37
CA THR A 154 4.44 13.60 -9.25
C THR A 154 3.81 12.50 -8.42
N PHE A 155 4.64 11.59 -7.95
CA PHE A 155 4.22 10.55 -7.00
C PHE A 155 4.75 10.86 -5.60
N VAL A 156 3.97 10.50 -4.59
CA VAL A 156 4.39 10.50 -3.19
C VAL A 156 4.12 9.13 -2.56
N GLY A 157 4.87 8.83 -1.50
CA GLY A 157 5.03 7.50 -0.93
C GLY A 157 3.76 6.67 -0.88
N ALA A 158 2.66 7.20 -0.30
CA ALA A 158 1.44 6.41 -0.28
C ALA A 158 0.11 7.07 0.07
N GLY A 159 0.14 8.19 0.80
CA GLY A 159 -1.07 8.75 1.39
C GLY A 159 -1.76 9.81 0.51
N GLY A 160 -3.07 9.93 0.64
CA GLY A 160 -3.79 11.11 0.18
C GLY A 160 -3.42 12.37 0.96
N ALA A 161 -3.10 12.23 2.25
CA ALA A 161 -2.62 13.32 3.08
C ALA A 161 -1.30 13.91 2.55
N GLU A 162 -0.33 13.06 2.20
CA GLU A 162 0.93 13.49 1.59
C GLU A 162 0.73 14.10 0.20
N ALA A 163 -0.17 13.53 -0.61
CA ALA A 163 -0.48 14.07 -1.93
C ALA A 163 -1.06 15.50 -1.80
N ASN A 164 -1.96 15.71 -0.86
CA ASN A 164 -2.49 17.02 -0.52
C ASN A 164 -1.41 17.96 0.01
N GLU A 165 -0.50 17.52 0.87
CA GLU A 165 0.60 18.39 1.34
C GLU A 165 1.64 18.73 0.27
N LYS A 166 1.87 17.83 -0.70
CA LYS A 166 2.66 18.12 -1.89
C LYS A 166 1.91 19.11 -2.81
N ALA A 167 0.60 18.97 -2.98
CA ALA A 167 -0.20 19.93 -3.74
C ALA A 167 -0.20 21.33 -3.10
N LEU A 168 -0.44 21.41 -1.79
CA LEU A 168 -0.41 22.65 -1.02
C LEU A 168 0.97 23.31 -1.05
N ARG A 169 2.04 22.50 -1.06
CA ARG A 169 3.41 22.98 -1.26
C ARG A 169 3.57 23.67 -2.60
N LEU A 170 3.21 22.99 -3.69
CA LEU A 170 3.34 23.52 -5.04
C LEU A 170 2.53 24.82 -5.15
N ALA A 171 1.29 24.82 -4.65
CA ALA A 171 0.48 26.03 -4.58
C ALA A 171 1.19 27.18 -3.83
N ARG A 172 1.78 26.93 -2.66
CA ARG A 172 2.50 27.96 -1.89
C ARG A 172 3.77 28.46 -2.60
N LEU A 173 4.51 27.59 -3.27
CA LEU A 173 5.70 28.01 -4.03
C LEU A 173 5.35 29.05 -5.12
N HIS A 174 4.16 28.91 -5.72
CA HIS A 174 3.65 29.76 -6.78
C HIS A 174 2.67 30.84 -6.30
N ALA A 175 2.37 30.90 -5.01
CA ALA A 175 1.50 31.92 -4.45
C ALA A 175 2.18 33.31 -4.48
N PRO A 176 1.42 34.39 -4.74
CA PRO A 176 1.92 35.74 -4.59
C PRO A 176 2.28 36.04 -3.13
N ALA A 177 3.15 37.04 -2.93
CA ALA A 177 3.41 37.57 -1.60
C ALA A 177 2.13 38.18 -1.00
N SER A 178 2.08 38.28 0.33
CA SER A 178 1.06 39.08 1.00
C SER A 178 1.24 40.57 0.70
N ALA A 179 0.23 41.39 0.99
CA ALA A 179 0.26 42.83 0.82
C ALA A 179 1.37 43.48 1.66
N GLU A 180 1.71 42.87 2.79
CA GLU A 180 2.82 43.26 3.68
C GLU A 180 4.19 42.69 3.23
N GLY A 181 4.24 42.00 2.09
CA GLY A 181 5.47 41.41 1.54
C GLY A 181 5.88 40.08 2.19
N GLY A 182 5.07 39.52 3.08
CA GLY A 182 5.28 38.24 3.75
C GLY A 182 4.80 37.04 2.94
N GLU A 183 5.05 35.84 3.47
CA GLU A 183 4.50 34.61 2.90
C GLU A 183 3.11 34.31 3.45
N ARG A 184 2.21 33.88 2.57
CA ARG A 184 0.88 33.41 2.94
C ARG A 184 0.96 32.02 3.55
N ARG A 185 0.23 31.80 4.65
CA ARG A 185 0.42 30.63 5.54
C ARG A 185 -0.81 29.74 5.68
N ARG A 186 -1.99 30.22 5.27
CA ARG A 186 -3.26 29.52 5.46
C ARG A 186 -3.84 29.03 4.15
N VAL A 187 -4.73 28.06 4.27
CA VAL A 187 -5.51 27.53 3.15
C VAL A 187 -6.99 27.74 3.43
N LEU A 188 -7.78 27.91 2.37
CA LEU A 188 -9.22 27.87 2.48
C LEU A 188 -9.70 26.45 2.17
N ALA A 189 -10.50 25.90 3.08
CA ALA A 189 -11.18 24.62 2.94
C ALA A 189 -12.67 24.81 3.27
N PHE A 190 -13.47 23.76 3.08
CA PHE A 190 -14.93 23.86 3.23
C PHE A 190 -15.46 23.04 4.41
N GLU A 191 -16.56 23.49 5.00
CA GLU A 191 -17.27 22.72 6.03
C GLU A 191 -17.70 21.35 5.50
N GLY A 192 -17.40 20.28 6.25
CA GLY A 192 -17.66 18.89 5.85
C GLY A 192 -16.49 18.21 5.13
N SER A 193 -15.43 18.95 4.75
CA SER A 193 -14.28 18.39 4.04
C SER A 193 -13.39 17.47 4.91
N PHE A 194 -12.66 16.58 4.24
CA PHE A 194 -11.59 15.76 4.80
C PHE A 194 -10.43 15.62 3.82
N HIS A 195 -9.28 16.20 4.16
CA HIS A 195 -8.10 16.22 3.28
C HIS A 195 -6.91 15.43 3.83
N GLY A 196 -7.02 14.81 5.01
CA GLY A 196 -5.96 13.97 5.56
C GLY A 196 -5.72 14.19 7.04
N ARG A 197 -4.60 13.64 7.53
CA ARG A 197 -4.24 13.59 8.96
C ARG A 197 -2.77 13.91 9.25
N THR A 198 -2.01 14.33 8.25
CA THR A 198 -0.70 15.02 8.45
C THR A 198 -0.97 16.49 8.76
N PHE A 199 -0.02 17.25 9.32
CA PHE A 199 -0.29 18.54 9.96
C PHE A 199 -1.03 19.55 9.06
N ALA A 200 -0.57 19.81 7.83
CA ALA A 200 -1.22 20.78 6.96
C ALA A 200 -2.53 20.23 6.36
N SER A 201 -2.56 18.95 6.00
CA SER A 201 -3.78 18.32 5.47
C SER A 201 -4.88 18.14 6.53
N LEU A 202 -4.49 17.96 7.79
CA LEU A 202 -5.38 17.91 8.95
C LEU A 202 -5.89 19.30 9.30
N ALA A 203 -5.04 20.32 9.23
CA ALA A 203 -5.48 21.71 9.40
C ALA A 203 -6.58 22.07 8.39
N ALA A 204 -6.53 21.52 7.17
CA ALA A 204 -7.56 21.65 6.13
C ALA A 204 -8.77 20.69 6.30
N THR A 205 -8.74 19.78 7.26
CA THR A 205 -9.87 18.86 7.53
C THR A 205 -10.88 19.50 8.49
N SER A 206 -12.13 19.63 8.05
CA SER A 206 -13.15 20.42 8.75
C SER A 206 -13.47 19.95 10.18
N ASN A 207 -13.51 18.64 10.40
CA ASN A 207 -13.99 18.04 11.66
C ASN A 207 -13.14 18.49 12.88
N PRO A 208 -13.69 19.30 13.81
CA PRO A 208 -12.94 19.81 14.95
C PRO A 208 -12.42 18.72 15.89
N ALA A 209 -13.13 17.59 16.02
CA ALA A 209 -12.70 16.48 16.88
C ALA A 209 -11.43 15.79 16.36
N LYS A 210 -11.20 15.84 15.04
CA LYS A 210 -9.96 15.32 14.42
C LYS A 210 -8.77 16.27 14.61
N ARG A 211 -9.02 17.59 14.68
CA ARG A 211 -8.02 18.66 14.85
C ARG A 211 -7.67 19.00 16.31
N LYS A 212 -8.56 18.66 17.25
CA LYS A 212 -8.39 18.97 18.68
C LYS A 212 -7.02 18.56 19.21
N GLY A 213 -6.28 19.54 19.74
CA GLY A 213 -5.00 19.33 20.43
C GLY A 213 -3.77 19.25 19.52
N VAL A 214 -3.94 19.39 18.20
CA VAL A 214 -2.82 19.34 17.23
C VAL A 214 -2.71 20.58 16.34
N ASP A 215 -3.66 21.53 16.44
CA ASP A 215 -3.61 22.79 15.72
C ASP A 215 -2.34 23.60 16.04
N LEU A 216 -1.84 24.34 15.04
CA LEU A 216 -0.72 25.27 15.18
C LEU A 216 -1.23 26.68 14.86
N PRO A 217 -1.25 27.60 15.85
CA PRO A 217 -1.74 28.97 15.64
C PRO A 217 -1.03 29.66 14.47
N GLY A 218 -1.79 30.29 13.59
CA GLY A 218 -1.30 30.96 12.38
C GLY A 218 -1.27 30.09 11.13
N TYR A 219 -1.48 28.78 11.27
CA TYR A 219 -1.44 27.80 10.18
C TYR A 219 -2.77 27.04 10.01
N GLU A 220 -3.77 27.34 10.85
CA GLU A 220 -5.10 26.78 10.71
C GLU A 220 -5.75 27.15 9.36
N ALA A 221 -6.53 26.22 8.81
CA ALA A 221 -7.33 26.52 7.63
C ALA A 221 -8.48 27.46 7.97
N VAL A 222 -8.87 28.21 6.95
CA VAL A 222 -10.10 28.96 6.89
C VAL A 222 -11.19 28.01 6.42
N PHE A 223 -12.21 27.76 7.25
CA PHE A 223 -13.36 26.97 6.85
C PHE A 223 -14.49 27.88 6.36
N CYS A 224 -14.94 27.63 5.13
CA CYS A 224 -16.06 28.34 4.52
C CYS A 224 -17.26 27.39 4.37
N PRO A 225 -18.51 27.85 4.57
CA PRO A 225 -19.68 27.09 4.16
C PRO A 225 -19.70 26.91 2.63
N ARG A 226 -20.44 25.91 2.15
CA ARG A 226 -20.59 25.62 0.71
C ARG A 226 -21.60 26.57 0.05
N ASP A 227 -21.30 27.86 0.07
CA ASP A 227 -22.10 28.93 -0.50
C ASP A 227 -21.19 29.96 -1.20
N LEU A 228 -21.53 30.36 -2.43
CA LEU A 228 -20.68 31.23 -3.24
C LEU A 228 -20.63 32.67 -2.72
N ALA A 229 -21.68 33.16 -2.07
CA ALA A 229 -21.67 34.50 -1.51
C ALA A 229 -20.79 34.56 -0.25
N ALA A 230 -20.88 33.55 0.61
CA ALA A 230 -20.00 33.39 1.76
C ALA A 230 -18.53 33.20 1.35
N LEU A 231 -18.28 32.43 0.28
CA LEU A 231 -16.93 32.25 -0.25
C LEU A 231 -16.36 33.58 -0.75
N ARG A 232 -17.12 34.35 -1.52
CA ARG A 232 -16.69 35.66 -2.01
C ARG A 232 -16.35 36.61 -0.86
N ALA A 233 -17.24 36.73 0.12
CA ALA A 233 -16.98 37.55 1.31
C ALA A 233 -15.72 37.11 2.07
N THR A 234 -15.52 35.80 2.23
CA THR A 234 -14.34 35.24 2.92
C THR A 234 -13.06 35.54 2.16
N LEU A 235 -13.08 35.45 0.83
CA LEU A 235 -11.91 35.74 -0.01
C LEU A 235 -11.62 37.24 -0.07
N ASP A 236 -12.64 38.09 -0.20
CA ASP A 236 -12.50 39.54 -0.14
C ASP A 236 -11.86 40.01 1.18
N GLU A 237 -12.23 39.36 2.29
CA GLU A 237 -11.70 39.70 3.62
C GLU A 237 -10.28 39.14 3.85
N ARG A 238 -10.02 37.89 3.44
CA ARG A 238 -8.88 37.10 3.96
C ARG A 238 -7.92 36.57 2.90
N ALA A 239 -8.09 36.92 1.62
CA ALA A 239 -7.22 36.43 0.55
C ALA A 239 -5.72 36.66 0.80
N ASP A 240 -5.36 37.69 1.56
CA ASP A 240 -3.97 38.01 1.86
C ASP A 240 -3.27 36.99 2.79
N GLU A 241 -4.05 36.21 3.54
CA GLU A 241 -3.53 35.13 4.39
C GLU A 241 -3.42 33.79 3.64
N LEU A 242 -4.08 33.69 2.48
CA LEU A 242 -4.39 32.43 1.79
C LEU A 242 -3.44 32.16 0.62
N TYR A 243 -2.85 30.96 0.56
CA TYR A 243 -2.06 30.53 -0.60
C TYR A 243 -2.79 29.56 -1.53
N ALA A 244 -3.90 28.96 -1.09
CA ALA A 244 -4.66 27.99 -1.87
C ALA A 244 -6.12 27.87 -1.38
N VAL A 245 -6.98 27.38 -2.27
CA VAL A 245 -8.30 26.82 -1.97
C VAL A 245 -8.25 25.31 -2.24
N ILE A 246 -8.65 24.49 -1.27
CA ILE A 246 -8.73 23.02 -1.42
C ILE A 246 -10.16 22.53 -1.28
N ILE A 247 -10.58 21.61 -2.17
CA ILE A 247 -11.96 21.11 -2.21
C ILE A 247 -12.05 19.67 -2.75
N GLU A 248 -12.92 18.85 -2.16
CA GLU A 248 -13.33 17.55 -2.72
C GLU A 248 -14.52 17.76 -3.67
N PRO A 249 -14.57 17.15 -4.87
CA PRO A 249 -15.74 17.25 -5.75
C PRO A 249 -16.96 16.48 -5.20
N MET A 250 -16.70 15.47 -4.36
CA MET A 250 -17.68 14.84 -3.48
C MET A 250 -17.05 14.68 -2.09
N MET A 251 -17.61 15.33 -1.08
CA MET A 251 -17.10 15.28 0.29
C MET A 251 -17.49 13.96 0.95
N ALA A 252 -16.53 13.04 1.01
CA ALA A 252 -16.84 11.66 1.35
C ALA A 252 -17.09 11.46 2.85
N GLU A 253 -16.18 11.94 3.70
CA GLU A 253 -16.30 11.78 5.16
C GLU A 253 -17.42 12.64 5.74
N GLY A 254 -17.68 13.81 5.14
CA GLY A 254 -18.70 14.76 5.57
C GLY A 254 -20.13 14.24 5.46
N GLY A 255 -20.36 13.18 4.69
CA GLY A 255 -21.69 12.57 4.51
C GLY A 255 -22.04 12.22 3.07
N ASP A 256 -21.06 11.86 2.22
CA ASP A 256 -21.28 11.63 0.79
C ASP A 256 -21.92 12.84 0.08
N ILE A 257 -21.36 14.04 0.26
CA ILE A 257 -21.98 15.26 -0.28
C ILE A 257 -21.47 15.51 -1.70
N HIS A 258 -22.34 15.31 -2.70
CA HIS A 258 -22.03 15.62 -4.10
C HIS A 258 -22.13 17.14 -4.32
N LEU A 259 -21.06 17.79 -4.78
CA LEU A 259 -21.10 19.21 -5.12
C LEU A 259 -21.85 19.41 -6.45
N THR A 260 -22.41 20.60 -6.64
CA THR A 260 -23.00 20.99 -7.92
C THR A 260 -21.95 21.59 -8.85
N ARG A 261 -22.22 21.53 -10.16
CA ARG A 261 -21.40 22.16 -11.20
C ARG A 261 -21.24 23.66 -10.95
N GLU A 262 -22.34 24.34 -10.64
CA GLU A 262 -22.37 25.80 -10.43
C GLU A 262 -21.46 26.19 -9.26
N PHE A 263 -21.51 25.44 -8.16
CA PHE A 263 -20.69 25.71 -7.00
C PHE A 263 -19.20 25.50 -7.30
N LEU A 264 -18.82 24.36 -7.88
CA LEU A 264 -17.40 24.06 -8.12
C LEU A 264 -16.77 25.03 -9.13
N LEU A 265 -17.50 25.42 -10.18
CA LEU A 265 -17.01 26.43 -11.13
C LEU A 265 -16.95 27.83 -10.52
N GLY A 266 -17.91 28.20 -9.68
CA GLY A 266 -17.86 29.45 -8.94
C GLY A 266 -16.66 29.51 -7.99
N VAL A 267 -16.29 28.39 -7.36
CA VAL A 267 -15.06 28.29 -6.55
C VAL A 267 -13.82 28.54 -7.40
N ARG A 268 -13.75 27.95 -8.61
CA ARG A 268 -12.63 28.18 -9.55
C ARG A 268 -12.54 29.63 -10.01
N GLU A 269 -13.66 30.24 -10.39
CA GLU A 269 -13.70 31.64 -10.82
C GLU A 269 -13.21 32.56 -9.71
N LEU A 270 -13.74 32.38 -8.49
CA LEU A 270 -13.37 33.17 -7.33
C LEU A 270 -11.91 32.97 -6.93
N SER A 271 -11.42 31.71 -6.86
CA SER A 271 -10.02 31.47 -6.52
C SER A 271 -9.06 32.11 -7.53
N ALA A 272 -9.37 32.02 -8.83
CA ALA A 272 -8.59 32.66 -9.88
C ALA A 272 -8.59 34.20 -9.76
N ALA A 273 -9.73 34.82 -9.46
CA ALA A 273 -9.84 36.27 -9.28
C ALA A 273 -8.94 36.81 -8.15
N HIS A 274 -8.66 36.01 -7.13
CA HIS A 274 -7.75 36.35 -6.03
C HIS A 274 -6.32 35.82 -6.19
N GLY A 275 -5.98 35.22 -7.34
CA GLY A 275 -4.66 34.64 -7.59
C GLY A 275 -4.33 33.44 -6.70
N LEU A 276 -5.35 32.71 -6.25
CA LEU A 276 -5.22 31.53 -5.41
C LEU A 276 -5.28 30.26 -6.25
N ALA A 277 -4.37 29.32 -5.97
CA ALA A 277 -4.39 28.01 -6.59
C ALA A 277 -5.65 27.23 -6.16
N LEU A 278 -6.34 26.60 -7.10
CA LEU A 278 -7.39 25.62 -6.81
C LEU A 278 -6.79 24.21 -6.78
N VAL A 279 -6.81 23.60 -5.59
CA VAL A 279 -6.46 22.19 -5.36
C VAL A 279 -7.74 21.36 -5.29
N VAL A 280 -7.90 20.41 -6.22
CA VAL A 280 -9.01 19.47 -6.22
C VAL A 280 -8.56 18.14 -5.64
N ASP A 281 -9.12 17.79 -4.48
CA ASP A 281 -8.85 16.55 -3.77
C ASP A 281 -9.74 15.43 -4.32
N GLU A 282 -9.16 14.61 -5.20
CA GLU A 282 -9.78 13.41 -5.77
C GLU A 282 -9.25 12.13 -5.13
N VAL A 283 -8.68 12.20 -3.91
CA VAL A 283 -8.13 11.04 -3.19
C VAL A 283 -9.12 9.89 -3.08
N GLN A 284 -10.41 10.18 -2.90
CA GLN A 284 -11.45 9.16 -2.83
C GLN A 284 -12.31 9.04 -4.09
N THR A 285 -12.43 10.11 -4.87
CA THR A 285 -13.37 10.20 -6.00
C THR A 285 -12.74 9.81 -7.33
N GLY A 286 -11.42 9.96 -7.46
CA GLY A 286 -10.69 9.58 -8.67
C GLY A 286 -10.70 8.07 -8.91
N PHE A 287 -10.16 7.68 -10.06
CA PHE A 287 -10.06 6.30 -10.52
C PHE A 287 -11.43 5.64 -10.66
N GLY A 288 -12.34 6.29 -11.38
CA GLY A 288 -13.57 5.66 -11.86
C GLY A 288 -14.72 5.60 -10.86
N THR A 289 -14.59 6.20 -9.67
CA THR A 289 -15.60 6.05 -8.61
C THR A 289 -16.98 6.55 -9.03
N SER A 290 -17.06 7.62 -9.81
CA SER A 290 -18.32 8.13 -10.41
C SER A 290 -18.69 7.48 -11.75
N GLY A 291 -17.93 6.48 -12.20
CA GLY A 291 -18.00 5.92 -13.55
C GLY A 291 -17.05 6.60 -14.54
N GLN A 292 -16.75 7.89 -14.36
CA GLN A 292 -15.67 8.58 -15.09
C GLN A 292 -14.35 8.49 -14.33
N PHE A 293 -13.22 8.51 -15.04
CA PHE A 293 -11.89 8.41 -14.41
C PHE A 293 -11.68 9.44 -13.29
N PHE A 294 -12.09 10.69 -13.51
CA PHE A 294 -12.12 11.73 -12.50
C PHE A 294 -13.54 12.23 -12.29
N TRP A 295 -13.90 12.55 -11.06
CA TRP A 295 -15.23 13.02 -10.70
C TRP A 295 -15.50 14.44 -11.21
N TRP A 296 -14.48 15.30 -11.24
CA TRP A 296 -14.62 16.69 -11.70
C TRP A 296 -15.24 16.81 -13.10
N LYS A 297 -15.09 15.78 -13.95
CA LYS A 297 -15.63 15.75 -15.31
C LYS A 297 -17.16 15.86 -15.33
N HIS A 298 -17.85 15.23 -14.38
CA HIS A 298 -19.30 15.38 -14.23
C HIS A 298 -19.73 16.80 -13.84
N LEU A 299 -18.80 17.57 -13.27
CA LEU A 299 -19.03 18.92 -12.78
C LEU A 299 -18.52 19.99 -13.76
N GLY A 300 -18.05 19.60 -14.94
CA GLY A 300 -17.60 20.51 -16.00
C GLY A 300 -16.35 21.34 -15.68
N LEU A 301 -15.62 21.01 -14.61
CA LEU A 301 -14.33 21.63 -14.31
C LEU A 301 -13.31 21.19 -15.39
N GLY A 302 -12.34 22.00 -15.80
CA GLY A 302 -11.28 21.56 -16.73
C GLY A 302 -11.71 21.16 -18.15
N GLU A 303 -12.96 21.42 -18.57
CA GLU A 303 -13.39 21.33 -19.97
C GLU A 303 -12.68 22.38 -20.85
N THR A 304 -12.25 23.47 -20.23
CA THR A 304 -11.44 24.54 -20.82
C THR A 304 -10.22 24.84 -19.94
N PRO A 305 -9.12 25.39 -20.50
CA PRO A 305 -7.96 25.80 -19.70
C PRO A 305 -8.29 26.78 -18.57
N GLU A 306 -9.30 27.63 -18.74
CA GLU A 306 -9.75 28.63 -17.76
C GLU A 306 -10.47 27.99 -16.57
N THR A 307 -11.22 26.91 -16.83
CA THR A 307 -11.94 26.16 -15.79
C THR A 307 -11.08 25.06 -15.16
N ALA A 308 -9.85 24.83 -15.62
CA ALA A 308 -8.99 23.79 -15.07
C ALA A 308 -8.57 24.11 -13.62
N PRO A 309 -8.47 23.08 -12.74
CA PRO A 309 -7.81 23.26 -11.46
C PRO A 309 -6.31 23.52 -11.68
N ASP A 310 -5.63 24.01 -10.64
CA ASP A 310 -4.18 24.20 -10.69
C ASP A 310 -3.42 22.95 -10.26
N VAL A 311 -4.03 22.19 -9.34
CA VAL A 311 -3.50 20.92 -8.86
C VAL A 311 -4.66 19.95 -8.61
N LEU A 312 -4.45 18.67 -8.90
CA LEU A 312 -5.36 17.58 -8.58
C LEU A 312 -4.60 16.48 -7.86
N THR A 313 -5.17 15.94 -6.79
CA THR A 313 -4.57 14.85 -6.01
C THR A 313 -5.39 13.58 -6.06
N CYS A 314 -4.71 12.43 -6.14
CA CYS A 314 -5.32 11.11 -6.03
C CYS A 314 -4.53 10.25 -5.03
N ALA A 315 -5.19 9.28 -4.40
CA ALA A 315 -4.52 8.19 -3.70
C ALA A 315 -5.45 6.97 -3.70
N LYS A 316 -5.50 6.20 -2.61
CA LYS A 316 -6.41 5.06 -2.44
C LYS A 316 -6.37 4.08 -3.63
N LYS A 317 -7.37 4.12 -4.53
CA LYS A 317 -7.44 3.32 -5.78
C LYS A 317 -6.19 3.47 -6.65
N ALA A 318 -5.54 4.63 -6.58
CA ALA A 318 -4.29 4.94 -7.28
C ALA A 318 -3.06 4.15 -6.78
N GLY A 319 -3.16 3.35 -5.71
CA GLY A 319 -2.02 2.59 -5.18
C GLY A 319 -1.02 3.41 -4.36
N LEU A 320 -0.82 4.68 -4.69
CA LEU A 320 0.06 5.62 -4.01
C LEU A 320 -0.50 7.04 -4.17
N GLY A 321 0.14 8.05 -3.58
CA GLY A 321 -0.28 9.43 -3.80
C GLY A 321 0.16 9.92 -5.18
N VAL A 322 -0.76 10.47 -5.97
CA VAL A 322 -0.50 11.06 -7.28
C VAL A 322 -0.89 12.52 -7.24
N VAL A 323 -0.02 13.39 -7.76
CA VAL A 323 -0.25 14.82 -7.87
C VAL A 323 -0.12 15.22 -9.33
N LEU A 324 -1.23 15.64 -9.93
CA LEU A 324 -1.29 16.27 -11.24
C LEU A 324 -1.23 17.79 -11.05
N SER A 325 -0.31 18.47 -11.71
CA SER A 325 -0.02 19.87 -11.42
C SER A 325 0.32 20.67 -12.68
N ARG A 326 -0.04 21.96 -12.68
CA ARG A 326 0.46 22.94 -13.67
C ARG A 326 1.96 23.19 -13.54
N TRP A 327 2.52 22.92 -12.38
CA TRP A 327 3.91 23.17 -12.04
C TRP A 327 4.69 21.88 -11.81
N ALA A 328 5.93 21.84 -12.28
CA ALA A 328 6.86 20.75 -12.00
C ALA A 328 7.16 20.67 -10.49
N ASP A 329 7.32 19.45 -9.98
CA ASP A 329 7.83 19.25 -8.63
C ASP A 329 9.36 19.42 -8.61
N PRO A 330 9.89 20.41 -7.88
CA PRO A 330 11.34 20.58 -7.74
C PRO A 330 11.98 19.48 -6.89
N GLU A 331 11.20 18.68 -6.16
CA GLU A 331 11.67 17.75 -5.13
C GLU A 331 10.94 16.38 -5.23
N PRO A 332 11.20 15.58 -6.27
CA PRO A 332 10.52 14.30 -6.47
C PRO A 332 10.80 13.31 -5.34
N THR A 333 9.79 12.52 -4.96
CA THR A 333 9.88 11.56 -3.87
C THR A 333 10.06 10.12 -4.36
N PRO A 334 10.90 9.35 -3.66
CA PRO A 334 10.82 7.89 -3.64
C PRO A 334 9.42 7.29 -3.44
N VAL A 335 9.06 6.29 -4.22
CA VAL A 335 7.79 5.55 -4.07
C VAL A 335 7.94 4.03 -4.22
N ASN A 336 6.98 3.28 -3.68
CA ASN A 336 6.91 1.84 -3.82
C ASN A 336 6.42 1.44 -5.23
N VAL A 337 7.32 0.87 -6.03
CA VAL A 337 7.04 0.46 -7.43
C VAL A 337 5.96 -0.62 -7.53
N ALA A 338 5.84 -1.55 -6.58
CA ALA A 338 4.74 -2.54 -6.61
C ALA A 338 3.37 -1.85 -6.48
N SER A 339 3.28 -0.81 -5.65
CA SER A 339 2.07 -0.01 -5.50
C SER A 339 1.80 0.84 -6.74
N ALA A 340 2.82 1.38 -7.39
CA ALA A 340 2.69 2.09 -8.66
C ALA A 340 2.17 1.17 -9.78
N LEU A 341 2.73 -0.04 -9.90
CA LEU A 341 2.29 -1.05 -10.86
C LEU A 341 0.83 -1.46 -10.68
N ARG A 342 0.40 -1.68 -9.43
CA ARG A 342 -1.02 -1.88 -9.12
C ARG A 342 -1.87 -0.68 -9.51
N GLY A 343 -1.39 0.53 -9.22
CA GLY A 343 -2.05 1.79 -9.60
C GLY A 343 -2.22 1.94 -11.10
N LEU A 344 -1.19 1.60 -11.88
CA LEU A 344 -1.23 1.57 -13.35
C LEU A 344 -2.30 0.59 -13.85
N ILE A 345 -2.29 -0.66 -13.37
CA ILE A 345 -3.27 -1.68 -13.77
C ILE A 345 -4.70 -1.24 -13.38
N HIS A 346 -4.87 -0.63 -12.20
CA HIS A 346 -6.16 -0.07 -11.79
C HIS A 346 -6.60 1.10 -12.68
N ALA A 347 -5.67 1.95 -13.13
CA ALA A 347 -5.98 3.06 -14.00
C ALA A 347 -6.40 2.62 -15.41
N GLU A 348 -5.78 1.55 -15.94
CA GLU A 348 -6.10 0.99 -17.27
C GLU A 348 -7.58 0.60 -17.41
N GLN A 349 -8.23 0.23 -16.30
CA GLN A 349 -9.57 -0.34 -16.30
C GLN A 349 -10.53 0.41 -15.35
N ALA A 350 -10.14 1.57 -14.82
CA ALA A 350 -10.91 2.26 -13.78
C ALA A 350 -12.37 2.56 -14.17
N GLU A 351 -12.62 2.83 -15.46
CA GLU A 351 -13.92 3.22 -16.00
C GLU A 351 -14.93 2.06 -16.08
N ASP A 352 -14.50 0.80 -15.95
CA ASP A 352 -15.38 -0.39 -15.89
C ASP A 352 -16.41 -0.28 -14.75
N GLN A 353 -16.10 0.50 -13.70
CA GLN A 353 -17.02 0.78 -12.60
C GLN A 353 -18.31 1.50 -13.02
N ALA A 354 -18.35 2.15 -14.18
CA ALA A 354 -19.54 2.84 -14.69
C ALA A 354 -20.72 1.88 -14.91
N GLU A 355 -20.44 0.61 -15.20
CA GLU A 355 -21.46 -0.41 -15.48
C GLU A 355 -22.36 -0.71 -14.27
N LEU A 356 -21.92 -0.37 -13.05
CA LEU A 356 -22.63 -0.65 -11.81
C LEU A 356 -23.76 0.35 -11.50
N GLU A 357 -23.72 1.57 -12.04
CA GLU A 357 -24.64 2.63 -11.64
C GLU A 357 -26.10 2.28 -11.90
N GLY A 358 -26.40 1.76 -13.09
CA GLY A 358 -27.77 1.38 -13.49
C GLY A 358 -28.38 0.33 -12.56
N PRO A 359 -27.74 -0.84 -12.38
CA PRO A 359 -28.17 -1.85 -11.43
C PRO A 359 -28.30 -1.34 -9.99
N ILE A 360 -27.36 -0.53 -9.50
CA ILE A 360 -27.42 0.05 -8.14
C ILE A 360 -28.64 0.98 -8.00
N ARG A 361 -28.90 1.83 -9.00
CA ARG A 361 -30.04 2.76 -8.99
C ARG A 361 -31.36 2.01 -8.82
N LEU A 362 -31.58 0.96 -9.61
CA LEU A 362 -32.80 0.14 -9.55
C LEU A 362 -33.03 -0.43 -8.15
N HIS A 363 -31.97 -0.94 -7.52
CA HIS A 363 -32.02 -1.47 -6.16
C HIS A 363 -32.26 -0.38 -5.10
N LEU A 364 -31.64 0.81 -5.23
CA LEU A 364 -31.82 1.92 -4.30
C LEU A 364 -33.24 2.50 -4.33
N ASP A 365 -33.81 2.64 -5.53
CA ASP A 365 -35.19 3.12 -5.69
C ASP A 365 -36.17 2.12 -5.05
N GLY A 366 -35.94 0.82 -5.23
CA GLY A 366 -36.68 -0.24 -4.54
C GLY A 366 -36.55 -0.17 -3.02
N LEU A 367 -35.35 0.13 -2.51
CA LEU A 367 -35.09 0.24 -1.07
C LEU A 367 -35.82 1.44 -0.45
N ALA A 368 -35.80 2.61 -1.10
CA ALA A 368 -36.51 3.78 -0.62
C ALA A 368 -38.03 3.59 -0.66
N ALA A 369 -38.56 2.90 -1.68
CA ALA A 369 -39.97 2.55 -1.74
C ALA A 369 -40.39 1.58 -0.64
N ALA A 370 -39.52 0.61 -0.28
CA ALA A 370 -39.80 -0.37 0.77
C ALA A 370 -39.66 0.20 2.19
N PHE A 371 -38.76 1.16 2.41
CA PHE A 371 -38.45 1.72 3.73
C PHE A 371 -38.52 3.26 3.75
N PRO A 372 -39.64 3.91 3.35
CA PRO A 372 -39.72 5.35 3.17
C PRO A 372 -39.55 6.17 4.47
N ALA A 373 -39.78 5.55 5.63
CA ALA A 373 -39.56 6.18 6.92
C ALA A 373 -38.09 6.15 7.37
N LEU A 374 -37.28 5.25 6.80
CA LEU A 374 -35.88 5.04 7.19
C LEU A 374 -34.89 5.53 6.14
N VAL A 375 -35.23 5.45 4.85
CA VAL A 375 -34.29 5.71 3.76
C VAL A 375 -34.68 7.00 3.04
N SER A 376 -33.74 7.95 2.98
CA SER A 376 -33.94 9.24 2.30
C SER A 376 -32.65 9.73 1.63
N ASN A 377 -32.76 10.78 0.82
CA ASN A 377 -31.61 11.46 0.21
C ASN A 377 -30.71 10.49 -0.57
N LEU A 378 -31.27 9.75 -1.52
CA LEU A 378 -30.51 8.77 -2.30
C LEU A 378 -29.43 9.43 -3.14
N ARG A 379 -28.23 8.87 -3.11
CA ARG A 379 -27.07 9.32 -3.90
C ARG A 379 -26.44 8.11 -4.57
N VAL A 380 -26.18 8.20 -5.87
CA VAL A 380 -25.36 7.22 -6.59
C VAL A 380 -24.69 7.92 -7.77
N ALA A 381 -23.43 7.55 -8.00
CA ALA A 381 -22.65 7.86 -9.18
C ALA A 381 -21.62 6.73 -9.36
N GLY A 382 -21.62 6.08 -10.52
CA GLY A 382 -20.78 4.92 -10.81
C GLY A 382 -20.93 3.81 -9.76
N SER A 383 -19.82 3.48 -9.10
CA SER A 383 -19.73 2.43 -8.08
C SER A 383 -19.98 2.94 -6.64
N ALA A 384 -20.16 4.24 -6.46
CA ALA A 384 -20.43 4.84 -5.16
C ALA A 384 -21.91 5.14 -4.96
N PHE A 385 -22.44 4.79 -3.79
CA PHE A 385 -23.79 5.19 -3.41
C PHE A 385 -23.93 5.40 -1.90
N ALA A 386 -24.96 6.15 -1.52
CA ALA A 386 -25.29 6.44 -0.15
C ALA A 386 -26.77 6.77 0.04
N PHE A 387 -27.22 6.66 1.28
CA PHE A 387 -28.52 7.12 1.73
C PHE A 387 -28.45 7.58 3.18
N ASP A 388 -29.38 8.45 3.56
CA ASP A 388 -29.51 8.95 4.93
C ASP A 388 -30.54 8.15 5.70
N LEU A 389 -30.19 7.82 6.94
CA LEU A 389 -31.07 7.31 7.97
C LEU A 389 -31.64 8.47 8.81
N PRO A 390 -32.71 8.27 9.61
CA PRO A 390 -33.36 9.39 10.29
C PRO A 390 -32.48 10.07 11.34
N THR A 391 -31.66 9.30 12.06
CA THR A 391 -30.81 9.80 13.14
C THR A 391 -29.46 9.08 13.21
N ALA A 392 -28.51 9.67 13.94
CA ALA A 392 -27.22 9.04 14.23
C ALA A 392 -27.36 7.67 14.93
N GLY A 393 -28.38 7.50 15.78
CA GLY A 393 -28.68 6.24 16.46
C GLY A 393 -29.13 5.13 15.50
N HIS A 394 -29.95 5.45 14.50
CA HIS A 394 -30.32 4.48 13.46
C HIS A 394 -29.11 4.05 12.64
N ARG A 395 -28.24 5.00 12.27
CA ARG A 395 -26.98 4.73 11.59
C ARG A 395 -26.06 3.83 12.42
N GLU A 396 -25.94 4.07 13.72
CA GLU A 396 -25.16 3.21 14.63
C GLU A 396 -25.76 1.79 14.73
N ALA A 397 -27.08 1.68 14.87
CA ALA A 397 -27.76 0.40 14.90
C ALA A 397 -27.64 -0.37 13.56
N PHE A 398 -27.59 0.33 12.42
CA PHE A 398 -27.35 -0.28 11.11
C PHE A 398 -25.93 -0.85 11.02
N ILE A 399 -24.91 -0.02 11.27
CA ILE A 399 -23.50 -0.41 11.11
C ILE A 399 -23.10 -1.57 12.04
N ASN A 400 -23.72 -1.68 13.22
CA ASN A 400 -23.47 -2.77 14.16
C ASN A 400 -23.95 -4.15 13.66
N GLN A 401 -24.80 -4.20 12.64
CA GLN A 401 -25.28 -5.45 12.06
C GLN A 401 -24.36 -6.03 10.98
N ARG A 402 -23.39 -5.26 10.47
CA ARG A 402 -22.64 -5.56 9.23
C ARG A 402 -22.01 -6.96 9.19
N PHE A 403 -21.28 -7.37 10.24
CA PHE A 403 -20.59 -8.66 10.30
C PHE A 403 -21.56 -9.83 10.41
N ALA A 404 -22.55 -9.74 11.29
CA ALA A 404 -23.58 -10.76 11.45
C ALA A 404 -24.42 -10.96 10.18
N ARG A 405 -24.45 -9.93 9.31
CA ARG A 405 -25.13 -9.96 8.02
C ARG A 405 -24.19 -10.23 6.84
N GLY A 406 -22.91 -10.46 7.06
CA GLY A 406 -21.98 -10.84 6.00
C GLY A 406 -21.61 -9.74 5.01
N MET A 407 -21.72 -8.47 5.43
CA MET A 407 -21.36 -7.32 4.61
C MET A 407 -20.41 -6.40 5.36
N MET A 408 -19.50 -5.76 4.63
CA MET A 408 -18.69 -4.66 5.11
C MET A 408 -19.22 -3.37 4.51
N VAL A 409 -19.58 -2.42 5.37
CA VAL A 409 -20.11 -1.09 5.02
C VAL A 409 -19.51 -0.08 5.99
N TYR A 410 -19.39 1.20 5.60
CA TYR A 410 -19.01 2.30 6.48
C TYR A 410 -20.09 3.37 6.50
N HIS A 411 -20.11 4.15 7.57
CA HIS A 411 -20.94 5.35 7.63
C HIS A 411 -20.12 6.60 7.29
N ALA A 412 -20.82 7.69 7.03
CA ALA A 412 -20.27 9.03 6.88
C ALA A 412 -21.21 10.07 7.51
N GLY A 413 -20.68 11.26 7.77
CA GLY A 413 -21.46 12.33 8.40
C GLY A 413 -22.19 11.88 9.67
N GLU A 414 -23.30 12.53 9.98
CA GLU A 414 -24.10 12.23 11.18
C GLU A 414 -25.03 11.03 10.99
N LYS A 415 -25.60 10.86 9.79
CA LYS A 415 -26.74 9.96 9.56
C LYS A 415 -26.65 9.12 8.27
N THR A 416 -25.52 9.17 7.57
CA THR A 416 -25.38 8.56 6.24
C THR A 416 -24.75 7.18 6.31
N MET A 417 -25.32 6.22 5.59
CA MET A 417 -24.64 4.97 5.21
C MET A 417 -24.08 5.13 3.80
N ARG A 418 -22.82 4.76 3.60
CA ARG A 418 -22.13 4.90 2.30
C ARG A 418 -21.48 3.59 1.86
N PHE A 419 -21.44 3.41 0.55
CA PHE A 419 -20.99 2.20 -0.12
C PHE A 419 -20.07 2.59 -1.27
N ARG A 420 -19.04 1.77 -1.46
CA ARG A 420 -17.98 1.94 -2.47
C ARG A 420 -17.69 0.58 -3.06
N LEU A 421 -18.38 0.25 -4.13
CA LEU A 421 -18.20 -1.03 -4.80
C LEU A 421 -16.96 -0.99 -5.70
N ALA A 422 -16.44 -2.17 -6.03
CA ALA A 422 -15.39 -2.34 -7.02
C ALA A 422 -16.00 -2.86 -8.33
N ALA A 423 -15.29 -2.76 -9.45
CA ALA A 423 -15.81 -3.19 -10.76
C ALA A 423 -16.16 -4.70 -10.85
N CYS A 424 -15.62 -5.54 -9.97
CA CYS A 424 -15.87 -6.99 -9.97
C CYS A 424 -17.25 -7.41 -9.44
N TRP A 425 -18.10 -6.46 -9.09
CA TRP A 425 -19.46 -6.74 -8.65
C TRP A 425 -20.30 -7.17 -9.84
N GLU A 426 -21.11 -8.21 -9.64
CA GLU A 426 -21.99 -8.80 -10.66
C GLU A 426 -23.42 -8.70 -10.13
N GLN A 427 -24.43 -8.88 -10.99
CA GLN A 427 -25.84 -8.76 -10.59
C GLN A 427 -26.16 -9.61 -9.35
N ARG A 428 -25.72 -10.86 -9.30
CA ARG A 428 -25.91 -11.75 -8.15
C ARG A 428 -25.32 -11.20 -6.84
N HIS A 429 -24.20 -10.47 -6.92
CA HIS A 429 -23.55 -9.87 -5.75
C HIS A 429 -24.36 -8.66 -5.26
N LEU A 430 -24.85 -7.84 -6.19
CA LEU A 430 -25.72 -6.71 -5.88
C LEU A 430 -27.02 -7.18 -5.23
N ASP A 431 -27.68 -8.19 -5.80
CA ASP A 431 -28.91 -8.77 -5.26
C ASP A 431 -28.71 -9.26 -3.80
N ASP A 432 -27.61 -9.98 -3.53
CA ASP A 432 -27.27 -10.45 -2.18
C ASP A 432 -26.98 -9.28 -1.21
N LEU A 433 -26.21 -8.27 -1.64
CA LEU A 433 -25.93 -7.09 -0.83
C LEU A 433 -27.22 -6.33 -0.47
N PHE A 434 -28.07 -6.05 -1.45
CA PHE A 434 -29.29 -5.27 -1.22
C PHE A 434 -30.33 -6.05 -0.40
N ALA A 435 -30.41 -7.38 -0.54
CA ALA A 435 -31.19 -8.22 0.36
C ALA A 435 -30.72 -8.09 1.83
N ARG A 436 -29.41 -8.06 2.06
CA ARG A 436 -28.82 -7.88 3.40
C ARG A 436 -29.06 -6.47 3.95
N ILE A 437 -29.03 -5.44 3.11
CA ILE A 437 -29.36 -4.05 3.47
C ILE A 437 -30.83 -3.95 3.88
N ALA A 438 -31.75 -4.47 3.06
CA ALA A 438 -33.18 -4.45 3.32
C ALA A 438 -33.50 -5.15 4.65
N GLU A 439 -32.88 -6.29 4.89
CA GLU A 439 -33.05 -7.02 6.14
C GLU A 439 -32.45 -6.28 7.35
N ALA A 440 -31.34 -5.54 7.17
CA ALA A 440 -30.80 -4.67 8.22
C ALA A 440 -31.77 -3.54 8.58
N LEU A 441 -32.42 -2.93 7.58
CA LEU A 441 -33.44 -1.89 7.76
C LEU A 441 -34.70 -2.42 8.44
N ARG A 442 -35.20 -3.58 8.02
CA ARG A 442 -36.36 -4.24 8.64
C ARG A 442 -36.19 -4.44 10.15
N ARG A 443 -34.96 -4.75 10.60
CA ARG A 443 -34.64 -4.91 12.02
C ARG A 443 -34.55 -3.59 12.79
N LEU A 444 -34.24 -2.48 12.11
CA LEU A 444 -34.32 -1.14 12.71
C LEU A 444 -35.77 -0.71 12.92
N ASP A 445 -36.62 -1.02 11.95
CA ASP A 445 -38.05 -0.69 11.98
C ASP A 445 -38.82 -1.56 13.00
N ASP A 446 -38.46 -2.84 13.10
CA ASP A 446 -39.09 -3.81 14.01
C ASP A 446 -38.03 -4.60 14.81
N PRO A 447 -37.81 -4.26 16.10
CA PRO A 447 -36.93 -5.01 17.00
C PRO A 447 -37.43 -6.42 17.35
N THR A 448 -38.59 -6.86 16.86
CA THR A 448 -39.09 -8.24 16.96
C THR A 448 -38.87 -9.06 15.69
N ALA A 449 -38.45 -8.41 14.60
CA ALA A 449 -38.06 -9.04 13.34
C ALA A 449 -37.15 -10.26 13.56
N PRO A 450 -37.42 -11.45 12.99
CA PRO A 450 -36.56 -12.62 13.21
C PRO A 450 -35.09 -12.31 12.94
N ALA A 451 -34.18 -12.77 13.81
CA ALA A 451 -32.76 -12.72 13.53
C ALA A 451 -32.46 -13.48 12.22
N LEU A 452 -31.43 -13.05 11.49
CA LEU A 452 -31.04 -13.71 10.24
C LEU A 452 -30.91 -15.23 10.48
N VAL A 453 -31.62 -16.02 9.68
CA VAL A 453 -31.51 -17.48 9.72
C VAL A 453 -30.11 -17.86 9.23
N LYS A 454 -29.39 -18.66 10.03
CA LYS A 454 -28.04 -19.14 9.72
C LYS A 454 -27.99 -19.72 8.30
N GLU A 455 -27.00 -19.32 7.50
CA GLU A 455 -26.71 -20.00 6.24
C GLU A 455 -26.07 -21.36 6.53
N GLY A 456 -26.83 -22.44 6.32
CA GLY A 456 -26.35 -23.80 6.61
C GLY A 456 -27.38 -24.89 6.42
N GLY A 457 -28.01 -24.96 5.23
CA GLY A 457 -28.70 -26.18 4.81
C GLY A 457 -27.70 -27.32 4.64
N THR A 458 -28.02 -28.48 5.21
CA THR A 458 -27.29 -29.74 5.03
C THR A 458 -26.99 -29.95 3.55
N ARG A 459 -25.70 -29.91 3.16
CA ARG A 459 -25.31 -30.55 1.90
C ARG A 459 -25.63 -32.03 2.08
N LYS A 460 -26.42 -32.61 1.17
CA LYS A 460 -26.47 -34.07 1.03
C LYS A 460 -25.02 -34.54 1.04
N ARG A 461 -24.69 -35.49 1.93
CA ARG A 461 -23.38 -36.14 1.92
C ARG A 461 -23.15 -36.58 0.48
N ALA A 462 -22.07 -36.10 -0.15
CA ALA A 462 -21.70 -36.63 -1.45
C ALA A 462 -21.53 -38.14 -1.25
N ARG A 463 -22.19 -38.95 -2.09
CA ARG A 463 -21.79 -40.35 -2.26
C ARG A 463 -20.29 -40.36 -2.51
N ARG A 464 -19.59 -41.34 -1.96
CA ARG A 464 -18.13 -41.41 -2.07
C ARG A 464 -17.80 -41.48 -3.57
N VAL A 465 -17.01 -40.55 -4.07
CA VAL A 465 -16.60 -40.48 -5.47
C VAL A 465 -15.15 -40.96 -5.54
N GLU A 466 -14.87 -41.87 -6.44
CA GLU A 466 -13.51 -42.26 -6.79
C GLU A 466 -13.12 -41.52 -8.07
N ILE A 467 -11.93 -40.91 -8.07
CA ILE A 467 -11.32 -40.37 -9.28
C ILE A 467 -10.11 -41.22 -9.60
N ARG A 468 -10.10 -41.81 -10.80
CA ARG A 468 -8.99 -42.61 -11.32
C ARG A 468 -8.75 -42.30 -12.80
N GLU A 469 -7.62 -42.73 -13.32
CA GLU A 469 -7.35 -42.67 -14.75
C GLU A 469 -8.33 -43.56 -15.54
N VAL A 470 -8.62 -43.13 -16.76
CA VAL A 470 -9.50 -43.84 -17.70
C VAL A 470 -8.93 -45.22 -18.03
N GLU A 471 -9.79 -46.22 -17.99
CA GLU A 471 -9.52 -47.59 -18.40
C GLU A 471 -10.32 -47.93 -19.66
N GLU A 472 -9.95 -49.00 -20.37
CA GLU A 472 -10.61 -49.38 -21.63
C GLU A 472 -12.12 -49.66 -21.46
N GLY A 473 -12.55 -50.07 -20.27
CA GLY A 473 -13.96 -50.30 -19.94
C GLY A 473 -14.81 -49.04 -19.83
N ASP A 474 -14.20 -47.84 -19.68
CA ASP A 474 -14.94 -46.60 -19.43
C ASP A 474 -15.44 -45.92 -20.72
N TRP A 475 -14.85 -46.20 -21.89
CA TRP A 475 -15.06 -45.42 -23.12
C TRP A 475 -16.50 -45.39 -23.61
N ALA A 476 -17.21 -46.51 -23.53
CA ALA A 476 -18.62 -46.57 -23.95
C ALA A 476 -19.51 -45.61 -23.13
N GLU A 477 -19.26 -45.52 -21.82
CA GLU A 477 -20.00 -44.61 -20.93
C GLU A 477 -19.54 -43.16 -21.10
N ILE A 478 -18.25 -42.91 -21.30
CA ILE A 478 -17.69 -41.57 -21.57
C ILE A 478 -18.35 -40.98 -22.81
N MET A 479 -18.38 -41.72 -23.93
CA MET A 479 -18.98 -41.24 -25.17
C MET A 479 -20.50 -41.07 -25.05
N ALA A 480 -21.18 -41.88 -24.24
CA ALA A 480 -22.60 -41.70 -23.97
C ALA A 480 -22.88 -40.41 -23.19
N VAL A 481 -22.06 -40.09 -22.17
CA VAL A 481 -22.17 -38.85 -21.40
C VAL A 481 -21.85 -37.62 -22.26
N GLU A 482 -20.83 -37.72 -23.13
CA GLU A 482 -20.42 -36.63 -24.03
C GLU A 482 -21.50 -36.27 -25.05
N GLN A 483 -22.07 -37.28 -25.72
CA GLN A 483 -23.15 -37.10 -26.70
C GLN A 483 -24.47 -36.61 -26.08
N GLN A 484 -24.67 -36.83 -24.77
CA GLN A 484 -25.81 -36.28 -24.04
C GLN A 484 -25.57 -34.84 -23.60
N ALA A 485 -24.32 -34.46 -23.34
CA ALA A 485 -23.96 -33.14 -22.85
C ALA A 485 -23.94 -32.08 -23.96
N TYR A 486 -23.56 -32.46 -25.18
CA TYR A 486 -23.39 -31.55 -26.32
C TYR A 486 -24.12 -32.02 -27.58
N GLU A 487 -24.41 -31.07 -28.48
CA GLU A 487 -24.88 -31.36 -29.84
C GLU A 487 -23.79 -32.11 -30.62
N ALA A 488 -24.16 -32.95 -31.59
CA ALA A 488 -23.22 -33.82 -32.32
C ALA A 488 -22.06 -33.08 -33.01
N GLU A 489 -22.25 -31.81 -33.38
CA GLU A 489 -21.20 -30.95 -33.98
C GLU A 489 -20.25 -30.33 -32.94
N ARG A 490 -20.57 -30.44 -31.65
CA ARG A 490 -19.82 -29.88 -30.51
C ARG A 490 -19.22 -30.94 -29.58
N ALA A 491 -19.69 -32.17 -29.67
CA ALA A 491 -19.15 -33.30 -28.91
C ALA A 491 -17.75 -33.65 -29.41
N ASP A 492 -16.81 -33.83 -28.47
CA ASP A 492 -15.47 -34.29 -28.81
C ASP A 492 -15.50 -35.76 -29.29
N SER A 493 -14.65 -36.09 -30.27
CA SER A 493 -14.61 -37.45 -30.83
C SER A 493 -13.84 -38.41 -29.92
N GLU A 494 -14.19 -39.70 -29.96
CA GLU A 494 -13.46 -40.72 -29.18
C GLU A 494 -11.97 -40.74 -29.53
N ASP A 495 -11.61 -40.58 -30.80
CA ASP A 495 -10.22 -40.50 -31.26
C ASP A 495 -9.48 -39.31 -30.63
N PHE A 496 -10.11 -38.14 -30.55
CA PHE A 496 -9.54 -36.94 -29.94
C PHE A 496 -9.31 -37.14 -28.43
N LEU A 497 -10.31 -37.67 -27.72
CA LEU A 497 -10.19 -37.92 -26.28
C LEU A 497 -9.16 -39.02 -25.95
N ARG A 498 -9.08 -40.07 -26.77
CA ARG A 498 -8.03 -41.12 -26.66
C ARG A 498 -6.64 -40.54 -26.91
N GLU A 499 -6.50 -39.64 -27.88
CA GLU A 499 -5.23 -38.95 -28.12
C GLU A 499 -4.83 -38.05 -26.93
N ALA A 500 -5.78 -37.30 -26.37
CA ALA A 500 -5.56 -36.49 -25.18
C ALA A 500 -5.09 -37.32 -23.98
N ALA A 501 -5.73 -38.47 -23.73
CA ALA A 501 -5.33 -39.41 -22.67
C ALA A 501 -3.94 -40.01 -22.90
N ARG A 502 -3.58 -40.31 -24.16
CA ARG A 502 -2.30 -40.93 -24.51
C ARG A 502 -1.11 -40.03 -24.20
N TYR A 503 -1.22 -38.73 -24.47
CA TYR A 503 -0.12 -37.78 -24.31
C TYR A 503 -0.21 -36.94 -23.03
N GLY A 504 -1.34 -37.03 -22.31
CA GLY A 504 -1.59 -36.32 -21.07
C GLY A 504 -2.30 -37.20 -20.05
N VAL A 505 -3.52 -36.81 -19.67
CA VAL A 505 -4.33 -37.53 -18.67
C VAL A 505 -5.80 -37.53 -19.07
N GLY A 506 -6.44 -38.69 -18.90
CA GLY A 506 -7.89 -38.83 -18.86
C GLY A 506 -8.30 -39.32 -17.48
N LEU A 507 -9.21 -38.61 -16.82
CA LEU A 507 -9.71 -38.98 -15.49
C LEU A 507 -11.23 -39.20 -15.55
N VAL A 508 -11.70 -40.24 -14.86
CA VAL A 508 -13.13 -40.50 -14.63
C VAL A 508 -13.46 -40.32 -13.15
N ALA A 509 -14.64 -39.79 -12.88
CA ALA A 509 -15.25 -39.77 -11.55
C ALA A 509 -16.34 -40.83 -11.50
N ARG A 510 -16.19 -41.86 -10.66
CA ARG A 510 -17.18 -42.93 -10.49
C ARG A 510 -17.78 -42.91 -9.10
N ASP A 511 -19.06 -43.27 -9.02
CA ASP A 511 -19.77 -43.42 -7.75
C ASP A 511 -19.33 -44.73 -7.08
N VAL A 512 -18.70 -44.68 -5.90
CA VAL A 512 -18.11 -45.86 -5.24
C VAL A 512 -19.15 -46.93 -4.89
N GLU A 513 -20.43 -46.56 -4.74
CA GLU A 513 -21.49 -47.51 -4.36
C GLU A 513 -22.12 -48.17 -5.58
N THR A 514 -22.28 -47.42 -6.68
CA THR A 514 -23.03 -47.87 -7.86
C THR A 514 -22.14 -48.15 -9.07
N ASP A 515 -20.87 -47.80 -8.98
CA ASP A 515 -19.89 -47.79 -10.07
C ASP A 515 -20.33 -46.98 -11.30
N ALA A 516 -21.33 -46.09 -11.16
CA ALA A 516 -21.80 -45.27 -12.27
C ALA A 516 -20.79 -44.17 -12.61
N LEU A 517 -20.56 -43.92 -13.90
CA LEU A 517 -19.78 -42.77 -14.36
C LEU A 517 -20.52 -41.45 -14.06
N LEU A 518 -19.92 -40.61 -13.23
CA LEU A 518 -20.45 -39.30 -12.83
C LEU A 518 -19.91 -38.14 -13.68
N GLY A 519 -18.81 -38.35 -14.39
CA GLY A 519 -18.18 -37.37 -15.26
C GLY A 519 -16.73 -37.72 -15.56
N PHE A 520 -16.10 -36.96 -16.43
CA PHE A 520 -14.72 -37.17 -16.85
C PHE A 520 -14.03 -35.84 -17.19
N CYS A 521 -12.70 -35.87 -17.29
CA CYS A 521 -11.93 -34.77 -17.87
C CYS A 521 -10.69 -35.27 -18.60
N PHE A 522 -10.32 -34.59 -19.69
CA PHE A 522 -9.16 -34.89 -20.50
C PHE A 522 -8.29 -33.65 -20.71
N GLY A 523 -7.00 -33.87 -20.90
CA GLY A 523 -6.07 -32.82 -21.28
C GLY A 523 -4.66 -33.34 -21.45
N GLY A 524 -3.76 -32.50 -21.97
CA GLY A 524 -2.37 -32.88 -22.20
C GLY A 524 -1.46 -31.69 -22.49
N PRO A 525 -0.22 -31.93 -22.95
CA PRO A 525 0.72 -30.87 -23.31
C PRO A 525 0.08 -29.89 -24.30
N LEU A 526 0.19 -28.59 -24.03
CA LEU A 526 -0.36 -27.51 -24.85
C LEU A 526 0.03 -27.65 -26.34
N GLU A 527 1.24 -28.13 -26.58
CA GLU A 527 1.90 -28.33 -27.87
C GLU A 527 1.17 -29.34 -28.76
N ARG A 528 0.31 -30.19 -28.20
CA ARG A 528 -0.50 -31.17 -28.94
C ARG A 528 -1.80 -30.60 -29.50
N TYR A 529 -2.17 -29.39 -29.13
CA TYR A 529 -3.45 -28.77 -29.49
C TYR A 529 -3.29 -27.63 -30.50
N ALA A 530 -2.28 -27.69 -31.37
CA ALA A 530 -1.96 -26.59 -32.30
C ALA A 530 -3.10 -26.19 -33.26
N ASP A 531 -4.02 -27.12 -33.54
CA ASP A 531 -5.18 -26.91 -34.40
C ASP A 531 -6.44 -26.45 -33.62
N VAL A 532 -6.34 -26.26 -32.30
CA VAL A 532 -7.43 -25.82 -31.43
C VAL A 532 -7.35 -24.30 -31.23
N PRO A 533 -8.46 -23.55 -31.38
CA PRO A 533 -8.49 -22.13 -31.07
C PRO A 533 -8.13 -21.85 -29.59
N GLY A 534 -7.21 -20.92 -29.35
CA GLY A 534 -6.61 -20.64 -28.05
C GLY A 534 -5.17 -21.14 -27.99
N PRO A 535 -4.93 -22.46 -27.88
CA PRO A 535 -3.60 -23.04 -27.98
C PRO A 535 -2.82 -22.65 -29.24
N ASP A 536 -3.51 -22.49 -30.39
CA ASP A 536 -2.98 -22.00 -31.67
C ASP A 536 -2.34 -20.59 -31.60
N ARG A 537 -2.65 -19.83 -30.55
CA ARG A 537 -2.18 -18.45 -30.34
C ARG A 537 -1.57 -18.23 -28.95
N ASP A 538 -1.39 -19.29 -28.16
CA ASP A 538 -0.86 -19.16 -26.80
C ASP A 538 0.62 -18.72 -26.81
N GLU A 539 0.91 -17.62 -26.11
CA GLU A 539 2.23 -17.02 -25.97
C GLU A 539 3.29 -17.94 -25.31
N GLN A 540 2.86 -18.96 -24.57
CA GLN A 540 3.73 -19.93 -23.88
C GLN A 540 3.94 -21.21 -24.70
N ARG A 541 3.31 -21.34 -25.87
CA ARG A 541 3.45 -22.54 -26.69
C ARG A 541 4.89 -22.68 -27.17
N GLY A 542 5.47 -23.87 -26.98
CA GLY A 542 6.85 -24.18 -27.36
C GLY A 542 7.83 -24.10 -26.18
N GLU A 543 7.40 -23.59 -25.03
CA GLU A 543 8.18 -23.60 -23.80
C GLU A 543 8.06 -24.95 -23.05
N GLY A 544 7.06 -25.79 -23.39
CA GLY A 544 6.82 -27.07 -22.71
C GLY A 544 6.30 -26.91 -21.27
N LEU A 545 5.79 -25.72 -20.93
CA LEU A 545 5.35 -25.36 -19.58
C LEU A 545 3.82 -25.45 -19.39
N GLY A 546 3.07 -25.58 -20.48
CA GLY A 546 1.61 -25.51 -20.48
C GLY A 546 0.93 -26.89 -20.60
N PHE A 547 -0.08 -27.10 -19.77
CA PHE A 547 -1.07 -28.15 -19.93
C PHE A 547 -2.38 -27.53 -20.46
N TYR A 548 -2.99 -28.11 -21.49
CA TYR A 548 -4.29 -27.70 -22.00
C TYR A 548 -5.37 -28.67 -21.50
N ALA A 549 -6.35 -28.13 -20.78
CA ALA A 549 -7.57 -28.83 -20.39
C ALA A 549 -8.51 -28.87 -21.59
N ALA A 550 -8.52 -30.02 -22.27
CA ALA A 550 -9.27 -30.23 -23.49
C ALA A 550 -10.77 -30.30 -23.20
N ASP A 551 -11.15 -31.15 -22.25
CA ASP A 551 -12.55 -31.43 -21.95
C ASP A 551 -12.78 -31.69 -20.45
N LEU A 552 -13.95 -31.28 -19.95
CA LEU A 552 -14.49 -31.63 -18.66
C LEU A 552 -16.01 -31.67 -18.75
N THR A 553 -16.56 -32.88 -18.71
CA THR A 553 -18.01 -33.13 -18.81
C THR A 553 -18.52 -33.85 -17.56
N VAL A 554 -19.68 -33.41 -17.08
CA VAL A 554 -20.37 -34.00 -15.92
C VAL A 554 -21.70 -34.56 -16.38
N ALA A 555 -21.96 -35.82 -16.06
CA ALA A 555 -23.22 -36.50 -16.36
C ALA A 555 -24.41 -35.70 -15.83
N GLU A 556 -25.53 -35.69 -16.55
CA GLU A 556 -26.67 -34.81 -16.27
C GLU A 556 -27.24 -35.02 -14.85
N ASP A 557 -27.37 -36.28 -14.43
CA ASP A 557 -27.83 -36.70 -13.10
C ASP A 557 -26.79 -36.43 -11.98
N ALA A 558 -25.55 -36.11 -12.38
CA ALA A 558 -24.45 -35.80 -11.50
C ALA A 558 -24.18 -34.28 -11.35
N ARG A 559 -24.84 -33.44 -12.16
CA ARG A 559 -24.71 -31.96 -12.10
C ARG A 559 -25.13 -31.41 -10.74
N GLY A 560 -24.49 -30.31 -10.33
CA GLY A 560 -24.72 -29.69 -9.00
C GLY A 560 -24.18 -30.47 -7.79
N ARG A 561 -23.67 -31.70 -7.96
CA ARG A 561 -23.04 -32.50 -6.88
C ARG A 561 -21.57 -32.19 -6.64
N GLY A 562 -21.00 -31.25 -7.40
CA GLY A 562 -19.60 -30.85 -7.28
C GLY A 562 -18.60 -31.80 -7.95
N ILE A 563 -19.04 -32.66 -8.87
CA ILE A 563 -18.18 -33.61 -9.59
C ILE A 563 -17.15 -32.89 -10.46
N GLY A 564 -17.58 -31.94 -11.29
CA GLY A 564 -16.65 -31.15 -12.12
C GLY A 564 -15.58 -30.42 -11.31
N ARG A 565 -15.90 -30.01 -10.07
CA ARG A 565 -14.91 -29.44 -9.15
C ARG A 565 -13.87 -30.45 -8.68
N GLN A 566 -14.29 -31.69 -8.40
CA GLN A 566 -13.37 -32.75 -7.99
C GLN A 566 -12.48 -33.16 -9.17
N LEU A 567 -13.05 -33.34 -10.37
CA LEU A 567 -12.31 -33.62 -11.61
C LEU A 567 -11.29 -32.52 -11.93
N LYS A 568 -11.71 -31.24 -11.92
CA LYS A 568 -10.80 -30.13 -12.20
C LYS A 568 -9.64 -30.07 -11.22
N ARG A 569 -9.88 -30.35 -9.93
CA ARG A 569 -8.82 -30.40 -8.91
C ARG A 569 -7.85 -31.54 -9.17
N ALA A 570 -8.36 -32.74 -9.45
CA ALA A 570 -7.51 -33.88 -9.76
C ALA A 570 -6.66 -33.60 -11.02
N GLN A 571 -7.24 -32.96 -12.05
CA GLN A 571 -6.51 -32.55 -13.25
C GLN A 571 -5.42 -31.51 -12.95
N VAL A 572 -5.70 -30.51 -12.12
CA VAL A 572 -4.73 -29.49 -11.67
C VAL A 572 -3.60 -30.11 -10.85
N GLU A 573 -3.94 -31.02 -9.93
CA GLU A 573 -2.97 -31.74 -9.08
C GLU A 573 -2.07 -32.64 -9.93
N TRP A 574 -2.64 -33.35 -10.90
CA TRP A 574 -1.89 -34.16 -11.85
C TRP A 574 -0.94 -33.29 -12.68
N ALA A 575 -1.43 -32.19 -13.28
CA ALA A 575 -0.60 -31.32 -14.11
C ALA A 575 0.55 -30.69 -13.30
N ARG A 576 0.27 -30.30 -12.05
CA ARG A 576 1.30 -29.82 -11.12
C ARG A 576 2.33 -30.91 -10.82
N ALA A 577 1.90 -32.13 -10.52
CA ALA A 577 2.80 -33.26 -10.24
C ALA A 577 3.65 -33.64 -11.47
N ALA A 578 3.10 -33.45 -12.68
CA ALA A 578 3.80 -33.64 -13.95
C ALA A 578 4.81 -32.52 -14.30
N GLY A 579 4.86 -31.44 -13.51
CA GLY A 579 5.85 -30.36 -13.65
C GLY A 579 5.45 -29.21 -14.57
N TYR A 580 4.16 -29.09 -14.92
CA TYR A 580 3.67 -27.95 -15.69
C TYR A 580 3.54 -26.70 -14.82
N ASP A 581 3.78 -25.52 -15.40
CA ASP A 581 3.60 -24.23 -14.70
C ASP A 581 2.17 -23.71 -14.79
N PHE A 582 1.43 -24.12 -15.82
CA PHE A 582 0.10 -23.62 -16.09
C PHE A 582 -0.83 -24.71 -16.60
N ILE A 583 -2.10 -24.62 -16.20
CA ILE A 583 -3.21 -25.27 -16.90
C ILE A 583 -4.09 -24.22 -17.58
N THR A 584 -4.34 -24.41 -18.86
CA THR A 584 -5.10 -23.49 -19.72
C THR A 584 -6.36 -24.17 -20.24
N GLY A 585 -7.35 -23.39 -20.66
CA GLY A 585 -8.59 -23.91 -21.23
C GLY A 585 -9.50 -22.80 -21.72
N ARG A 586 -10.71 -23.16 -22.15
CA ARG A 586 -11.72 -22.21 -22.63
C ARG A 586 -13.01 -22.29 -21.81
N ASN A 587 -13.61 -21.15 -21.51
CA ASN A 587 -14.97 -21.05 -20.96
C ASN A 587 -15.82 -20.19 -21.90
N LYS A 588 -17.03 -20.64 -22.24
CA LYS A 588 -17.96 -19.84 -23.04
C LYS A 588 -18.52 -18.68 -22.22
N ILE A 589 -18.39 -17.46 -22.73
CA ILE A 589 -18.89 -16.26 -22.05
C ILE A 589 -20.42 -16.29 -21.99
N GLY A 590 -20.99 -15.99 -20.83
CA GLY A 590 -22.44 -15.97 -20.59
C GLY A 590 -23.12 -17.35 -20.48
N ALA A 591 -22.41 -18.46 -20.69
CA ALA A 591 -22.99 -19.81 -20.63
C ALA A 591 -22.33 -20.73 -19.59
N THR A 592 -21.07 -20.50 -19.23
CA THR A 592 -20.31 -21.37 -18.30
C THR A 592 -19.79 -20.61 -17.07
N GLU A 593 -20.63 -19.77 -16.45
CA GLU A 593 -20.22 -18.94 -15.30
C GLU A 593 -19.79 -19.77 -14.09
N GLU A 594 -20.43 -20.91 -13.82
CA GLU A 594 -20.03 -21.80 -12.72
C GLU A 594 -18.62 -22.36 -12.91
N MET A 595 -18.27 -22.76 -14.14
CA MET A 595 -16.94 -23.26 -14.48
C MET A 595 -15.90 -22.14 -14.43
N ALA A 596 -16.22 -20.95 -14.94
CA ALA A 596 -15.37 -19.78 -14.83
C ALA A 596 -15.13 -19.40 -13.35
N GLY A 597 -16.17 -19.43 -12.51
CA GLY A 597 -16.07 -19.20 -11.07
C GLY A 597 -15.24 -20.26 -10.34
N LEU A 598 -15.33 -21.53 -10.77
CA LEU A 598 -14.46 -22.62 -10.28
C LEU A 598 -13.00 -22.37 -10.66
N ASN A 599 -12.72 -22.04 -11.92
CA ASN A 599 -11.38 -21.74 -12.41
C ASN A 599 -10.79 -20.52 -11.66
N ARG A 600 -11.55 -19.44 -11.48
CA ARG A 600 -11.12 -18.29 -10.66
C ARG A 600 -10.82 -18.68 -9.21
N SER A 601 -11.59 -19.61 -8.63
CA SER A 601 -11.38 -20.08 -7.25
C SER A 601 -10.03 -20.78 -7.04
N ILE A 602 -9.39 -21.26 -8.11
CA ILE A 602 -8.05 -21.85 -8.10
C ILE A 602 -6.99 -20.92 -8.71
N GLY A 603 -7.33 -19.65 -8.99
CA GLY A 603 -6.40 -18.63 -9.46
C GLY A 603 -6.39 -18.37 -10.96
N ALA A 604 -7.39 -18.83 -11.71
CA ALA A 604 -7.48 -18.53 -13.12
C ALA A 604 -7.56 -17.02 -13.38
N TYR A 605 -6.87 -16.58 -14.43
CA TYR A 605 -7.03 -15.27 -15.04
C TYR A 605 -7.24 -15.42 -16.55
N PRO A 606 -7.96 -14.48 -17.20
CA PRO A 606 -8.13 -14.49 -18.65
C PRO A 606 -6.80 -14.15 -19.33
N ALA A 607 -6.41 -14.95 -20.30
CA ALA A 607 -5.23 -14.70 -21.14
C ALA A 607 -5.63 -13.99 -22.44
N MET A 608 -6.77 -14.35 -23.04
CA MET A 608 -7.35 -13.67 -24.20
C MET A 608 -8.86 -13.98 -24.34
N ILE A 609 -9.56 -13.16 -25.11
CA ILE A 609 -10.92 -13.44 -25.56
C ILE A 609 -10.85 -13.95 -27.00
N LEU A 610 -11.57 -15.04 -27.29
CA LEU A 610 -11.66 -15.66 -28.60
C LEU A 610 -13.06 -15.41 -29.18
N ASP A 611 -13.12 -14.85 -30.39
CA ASP A 611 -14.36 -14.66 -31.14
C ASP A 611 -14.70 -15.89 -32.01
N GLY A 612 -15.96 -15.99 -32.45
CA GLY A 612 -16.41 -17.00 -33.41
C GLY A 612 -16.36 -18.44 -32.87
N GLN A 613 -16.57 -18.63 -31.57
CA GLN A 613 -16.39 -19.90 -30.88
C GLN A 613 -17.70 -20.70 -30.81
N TYR A 614 -17.57 -22.03 -30.73
CA TYR A 614 -18.69 -22.97 -30.53
C TYR A 614 -19.78 -22.92 -31.61
N GLY A 615 -19.49 -22.51 -32.84
CA GLY A 615 -20.47 -22.41 -33.94
C GLY A 615 -21.39 -21.20 -33.80
N GLY A 616 -21.03 -20.10 -34.48
CA GLY A 616 -21.70 -18.78 -34.43
C GLY A 616 -20.77 -17.67 -33.92
N ASP A 617 -21.32 -16.49 -33.64
CA ASP A 617 -20.56 -15.30 -33.17
C ASP A 617 -20.28 -15.29 -31.65
N ALA A 618 -20.33 -16.45 -30.99
CA ALA A 618 -20.13 -16.51 -29.54
C ALA A 618 -18.65 -16.32 -29.15
N GLN A 619 -18.43 -15.77 -27.96
CA GLN A 619 -17.09 -15.54 -27.41
C GLN A 619 -16.70 -16.60 -26.36
N ALA A 620 -15.41 -16.91 -26.28
CA ALA A 620 -14.84 -17.72 -25.21
C ALA A 620 -13.70 -16.98 -24.50
N GLU A 621 -13.68 -17.07 -23.18
CA GLU A 621 -12.54 -16.69 -22.37
C GLU A 621 -11.51 -17.83 -22.39
N TYR A 622 -10.36 -17.58 -23.01
CA TYR A 622 -9.20 -18.47 -22.90
C TYR A 622 -8.45 -18.12 -21.61
N TYR A 623 -8.53 -19.02 -20.63
CA TYR A 623 -8.05 -18.78 -19.27
C TYR A 623 -6.76 -19.54 -18.98
N ARG A 624 -6.03 -19.06 -17.97
CA ARG A 624 -4.82 -19.68 -17.45
C ARG A 624 -4.88 -19.77 -15.93
N VAL A 625 -4.69 -20.96 -15.39
CA VAL A 625 -4.51 -21.23 -13.97
C VAL A 625 -3.04 -21.49 -13.71
N PRO A 626 -2.37 -20.65 -12.90
CA PRO A 626 -1.01 -20.90 -12.46
C PRO A 626 -0.97 -22.08 -11.48
N LEU A 627 -0.03 -22.99 -11.70
CA LEU A 627 0.18 -24.17 -10.86
C LEU A 627 1.23 -23.93 -9.77
N HIS A 628 2.12 -22.97 -10.00
CA HIS A 628 3.19 -22.57 -9.09
C HIS A 628 3.20 -21.06 -8.85
N ALA A 629 3.88 -20.64 -7.78
CA ALA A 629 4.25 -19.25 -7.60
C ALA A 629 5.05 -18.74 -8.83
N PRO A 630 4.94 -17.44 -9.19
CA PRO A 630 5.65 -16.87 -10.34
C PRO A 630 7.15 -17.17 -10.29
N ARG A 631 7.69 -17.72 -11.38
CA ARG A 631 9.13 -17.86 -11.56
C ARG A 631 9.74 -16.48 -11.80
N LEU A 632 10.89 -16.22 -11.18
CA LEU A 632 11.61 -14.97 -11.36
C LEU A 632 12.45 -15.04 -12.62
N THR A 633 12.25 -14.11 -13.56
CA THR A 633 12.77 -14.28 -14.92
C THR A 633 13.92 -13.35 -15.31
N LYS A 634 14.44 -12.48 -14.43
CA LYS A 634 15.51 -11.54 -14.82
C LYS A 634 16.68 -11.42 -13.85
N LYS A 635 17.91 -11.51 -14.39
CA LYS A 635 19.13 -10.99 -13.75
C LYS A 635 19.13 -9.46 -13.90
N HIS A 636 19.14 -8.71 -12.80
CA HIS A 636 19.29 -7.26 -12.85
C HIS A 636 20.66 -6.84 -13.39
N ALA A 637 20.75 -5.59 -13.86
CA ALA A 637 21.93 -5.01 -14.49
C ALA A 637 23.21 -5.20 -13.64
N ARG A 638 24.32 -5.47 -14.32
CA ARG A 638 25.66 -5.59 -13.74
C ARG A 638 26.12 -4.21 -13.26
N GLY A 639 26.53 -4.10 -11.99
CA GLY A 639 27.08 -2.88 -11.39
C GLY A 639 27.14 -2.97 -9.86
N HIS A 640 27.95 -2.10 -9.24
CA HIS A 640 28.05 -1.99 -7.78
C HIS A 640 27.19 -0.82 -7.31
N ASP A 641 26.14 -1.10 -6.55
CA ASP A 641 25.24 -0.07 -6.01
C ASP A 641 25.53 0.17 -4.52
N LEU A 642 26.04 1.36 -4.22
CA LEU A 642 26.33 1.85 -2.88
C LEU A 642 25.35 2.95 -2.48
N SER A 643 24.17 3.05 -3.08
CA SER A 643 23.18 4.08 -2.78
C SER A 643 21.85 3.50 -2.31
N ALA A 644 21.53 2.28 -2.75
CA ALA A 644 20.22 1.69 -2.51
C ALA A 644 20.12 0.87 -1.22
N GLY A 645 21.17 0.74 -0.40
CA GLY A 645 21.20 -0.23 0.70
C GLY A 645 20.10 -0.06 1.75
N ILE A 646 19.51 1.13 1.94
CA ILE A 646 18.31 1.30 2.79
C ILE A 646 17.09 0.64 2.14
N GLN A 647 16.85 0.89 0.85
CA GLN A 647 15.65 0.45 0.12
C GLN A 647 15.74 -1.00 -0.43
N ALA A 648 16.96 -1.43 -0.72
CA ALA A 648 17.36 -2.74 -1.22
C ALA A 648 18.51 -3.28 -0.35
N PRO A 649 18.24 -3.68 0.91
CA PRO A 649 19.28 -4.07 1.87
C PRO A 649 20.01 -5.36 1.53
N PHE A 650 19.50 -6.17 0.62
CA PHE A 650 20.13 -7.42 0.18
C PHE A 650 20.37 -7.43 -1.32
N GLY A 651 21.36 -8.22 -1.75
CA GLY A 651 21.69 -8.43 -3.14
C GLY A 651 20.71 -9.34 -3.87
N PRO A 652 21.03 -9.79 -5.10
CA PRO A 652 20.22 -10.73 -5.88
C PRO A 652 20.17 -12.16 -5.29
N ARG A 653 20.70 -12.37 -4.07
CA ARG A 653 20.71 -13.66 -3.36
C ARG A 653 19.58 -13.89 -2.32
N PRO A 654 18.47 -13.14 -2.20
CA PRO A 654 17.62 -13.35 -1.03
C PRO A 654 16.65 -14.49 -1.30
N SER A 655 17.11 -15.76 -1.32
CA SER A 655 16.25 -16.94 -1.52
C SER A 655 15.12 -17.06 -0.49
N PHE A 656 15.20 -16.35 0.64
CA PHE A 656 14.24 -16.44 1.73
C PHE A 656 12.82 -16.01 1.33
N MET A 657 12.62 -14.99 0.49
CA MET A 657 11.26 -14.62 0.07
C MET A 657 10.66 -15.59 -0.96
N ALA A 658 11.46 -16.46 -1.56
CA ALA A 658 10.96 -17.52 -2.44
C ALA A 658 10.22 -18.59 -1.64
N THR A 659 10.45 -18.62 -0.33
CA THR A 659 9.77 -19.53 0.58
C THR A 659 8.49 -18.92 1.17
N ARG A 660 8.11 -17.71 0.73
CA ARG A 660 6.86 -17.05 1.14
C ARG A 660 5.85 -17.05 0.01
N GLU A 661 4.58 -17.25 0.37
CA GLU A 661 3.45 -16.99 -0.52
C GLU A 661 3.30 -15.47 -0.69
N LEU A 662 3.56 -14.95 -1.89
CA LEU A 662 3.50 -13.52 -2.18
C LEU A 662 2.39 -13.14 -3.17
N VAL A 663 1.72 -14.11 -3.79
CA VAL A 663 0.66 -13.86 -4.77
C VAL A 663 -0.50 -13.14 -4.10
N GLY A 664 -0.94 -13.59 -2.92
CA GLY A 664 -2.01 -12.93 -2.15
C GLY A 664 -1.67 -11.45 -1.86
N PRO A 665 -0.65 -11.16 -1.04
CA PRO A 665 -0.27 -9.79 -0.67
C PRO A 665 0.10 -8.88 -1.86
N THR A 666 0.57 -9.44 -2.97
CA THR A 666 0.85 -8.67 -4.18
C THR A 666 -0.41 -8.35 -4.96
N ALA A 667 -1.31 -9.32 -5.15
CA ALA A 667 -2.52 -9.18 -5.96
C ALA A 667 -3.71 -8.59 -5.21
N SER A 668 -3.71 -8.66 -3.89
CA SER A 668 -4.78 -8.21 -3.00
C SER A 668 -4.21 -7.21 -2.02
N ARG A 669 -4.60 -5.93 -2.18
CA ARG A 669 -4.18 -4.89 -1.23
C ARG A 669 -5.17 -4.78 -0.07
N LEU A 670 -4.66 -4.81 1.15
CA LEU A 670 -5.46 -4.68 2.37
C LEU A 670 -5.20 -3.35 3.08
N ASN A 671 -6.22 -2.80 3.72
CA ASN A 671 -6.06 -1.65 4.60
C ASN A 671 -5.62 -2.10 6.00
N MET A 672 -4.32 -2.05 6.27
CA MET A 672 -3.70 -2.56 7.50
C MET A 672 -4.13 -1.81 8.78
N SER A 673 -4.73 -0.61 8.67
CA SER A 673 -5.28 0.07 9.85
C SER A 673 -6.63 -0.51 10.29
N ASN A 674 -7.39 -1.16 9.40
CA ASN A 674 -8.66 -1.81 9.76
C ASN A 674 -8.53 -3.31 9.97
N TRP A 675 -7.50 -3.91 9.37
CA TRP A 675 -7.37 -5.36 9.29
C TRP A 675 -5.98 -5.81 9.71
N ALA A 676 -5.90 -7.03 10.24
CA ALA A 676 -4.65 -7.71 10.47
C ALA A 676 -4.56 -8.93 9.56
N THR A 677 -3.33 -9.33 9.23
CA THR A 677 -3.00 -10.60 8.57
C THR A 677 -2.04 -11.39 9.45
N LEU A 678 -1.84 -12.68 9.14
CA LEU A 678 -0.86 -13.50 9.86
C LEU A 678 0.54 -12.84 9.84
N ASP A 679 0.91 -12.25 8.70
CA ASP A 679 2.20 -11.58 8.54
C ASP A 679 2.32 -10.32 9.39
N SER A 680 1.23 -9.57 9.59
CA SER A 680 1.24 -8.44 10.52
C SER A 680 1.46 -8.86 11.97
N VAL A 681 0.91 -10.01 12.38
CA VAL A 681 1.12 -10.59 13.72
C VAL A 681 2.57 -11.00 13.86
N HIS A 682 3.09 -11.79 12.91
CA HIS A 682 4.46 -12.27 12.95
C HIS A 682 5.48 -11.13 12.97
N TYR A 683 5.24 -10.07 12.19
CA TYR A 683 6.09 -8.90 12.17
C TYR A 683 6.10 -8.15 13.51
N ALA A 684 4.92 -7.96 14.12
CA ALA A 684 4.81 -7.32 15.43
C ALA A 684 5.54 -8.13 16.52
N GLU A 685 5.41 -9.46 16.50
CA GLU A 685 6.14 -10.35 17.43
C GLU A 685 7.66 -10.23 17.27
N HIS A 686 8.15 -10.18 16.03
CA HIS A 686 9.57 -10.01 15.74
C HIS A 686 10.07 -8.65 16.24
N LEU A 687 9.37 -7.56 15.91
CA LEU A 687 9.73 -6.22 16.41
C LEU A 687 9.70 -6.13 17.93
N ARG A 688 8.76 -6.84 18.59
CA ARG A 688 8.73 -6.93 20.06
C ARG A 688 10.01 -7.51 20.64
N ALA A 689 10.54 -8.54 19.99
CA ALA A 689 11.75 -9.20 20.43
C ALA A 689 12.96 -8.25 20.33
N ILE A 690 13.00 -7.41 19.30
CA ILE A 690 14.10 -6.47 19.04
C ILE A 690 13.73 -5.01 19.35
N LEU A 691 12.89 -4.71 20.35
CA LEU A 691 12.50 -3.32 20.62
C LEU A 691 13.70 -2.40 20.91
N PRO A 692 13.72 -1.15 20.38
CA PRO A 692 14.71 -0.16 20.79
C PRO A 692 14.63 0.11 22.30
N ARG A 693 15.78 0.17 22.96
CA ARG A 693 15.85 0.42 24.40
C ARG A 693 15.17 1.75 24.77
N GLY A 694 14.45 1.76 25.89
CA GLY A 694 13.70 2.93 26.36
C GLY A 694 12.30 3.06 25.76
N THR A 695 11.92 2.22 24.80
CA THR A 695 10.58 2.19 24.20
C THR A 695 9.80 0.94 24.63
N ALA A 696 8.48 0.97 24.48
CA ALA A 696 7.60 -0.14 24.85
C ALA A 696 6.45 -0.37 23.85
N HIS A 697 6.11 0.63 23.06
CA HIS A 697 4.97 0.60 22.15
C HIS A 697 5.38 0.98 20.73
N LEU A 698 4.49 0.71 19.77
CA LEU A 698 4.72 0.79 18.33
C LEU A 698 3.48 1.36 17.63
N TYR A 699 3.70 2.36 16.78
CA TYR A 699 2.78 2.72 15.71
C TYR A 699 3.39 2.41 14.35
N THR A 700 2.55 1.97 13.40
CA THR A 700 2.93 1.83 12.00
C THR A 700 2.45 3.03 11.19
N THR A 701 3.24 3.38 10.19
CA THR A 701 2.99 4.50 9.29
C THR A 701 3.32 4.09 7.87
N SER A 702 2.96 4.96 6.95
CA SER A 702 2.92 4.67 5.53
C SER A 702 4.11 5.18 4.73
N SER A 703 4.80 6.15 5.28
CA SER A 703 5.96 6.79 4.67
C SER A 703 6.85 7.39 5.75
N ARG A 704 8.04 7.82 5.34
CA ARG A 704 8.96 8.58 6.20
C ARG A 704 8.35 9.88 6.72
N ASP A 705 7.66 10.61 5.87
CA ASP A 705 7.16 11.94 6.24
C ASP A 705 5.95 11.82 7.18
N GLU A 706 5.07 10.85 6.93
CA GLU A 706 3.94 10.56 7.82
C GLU A 706 4.41 10.09 9.21
N LEU A 707 5.56 9.41 9.29
CA LEU A 707 6.23 9.04 10.54
C LEU A 707 6.53 10.26 11.41
N VAL A 708 7.06 11.32 10.80
CA VAL A 708 7.37 12.58 11.49
C VAL A 708 6.09 13.25 11.97
N ASP A 709 5.10 13.41 11.09
CA ASP A 709 3.80 13.99 11.42
C ASP A 709 3.12 13.26 12.58
N LYS A 710 3.02 11.92 12.52
CA LYS A 710 2.37 11.14 13.56
C LYS A 710 3.13 11.19 14.89
N SER A 711 4.47 11.18 14.86
CA SER A 711 5.27 11.33 16.10
C SER A 711 5.02 12.67 16.80
N LEU A 712 4.96 13.75 16.02
CA LEU A 712 4.66 15.09 16.53
C LEU A 712 3.25 15.15 17.12
N ARG A 713 2.29 14.48 16.48
CA ARG A 713 0.91 14.37 16.99
C ARG A 713 0.85 13.60 18.31
N CYS A 714 1.63 12.53 18.44
CA CYS A 714 1.75 11.81 19.71
C CYS A 714 2.17 12.74 20.85
N LEU A 715 3.23 13.51 20.63
CA LEU A 715 3.74 14.46 21.62
C LEU A 715 2.75 15.61 21.87
N LYS A 716 2.11 16.11 20.81
CA LYS A 716 1.11 17.19 20.86
C LYS A 716 -0.11 16.86 21.71
N MET A 717 -0.62 15.64 21.63
CA MET A 717 -1.76 15.25 22.45
C MET A 717 -1.48 15.34 23.95
N SER A 718 -0.22 15.12 24.35
CA SER A 718 0.25 15.30 25.73
C SER A 718 0.80 16.71 26.01
N ARG A 719 1.00 17.54 24.98
CA ARG A 719 1.51 18.93 25.05
C ARG A 719 0.71 19.85 24.11
N PRO A 720 -0.60 20.04 24.33
CA PRO A 720 -1.48 20.69 23.36
C PRO A 720 -1.14 22.17 23.12
N GLN A 721 -0.46 22.83 24.07
CA GLN A 721 -0.05 24.23 23.98
C GLN A 721 1.31 24.43 23.30
N ALA A 722 2.09 23.36 23.10
CA ALA A 722 3.38 23.48 22.43
C ALA A 722 3.16 23.96 20.98
N THR A 723 4.14 24.57 20.34
CA THR A 723 4.04 25.03 18.95
C THR A 723 5.34 24.85 18.15
N LEU A 724 6.45 24.55 18.83
CA LEU A 724 7.78 24.45 18.25
C LEU A 724 8.28 23.01 18.28
N ALA A 725 8.72 22.48 17.15
CA ALA A 725 9.58 21.29 17.14
C ALA A 725 11.02 21.72 16.88
N ILE A 726 11.99 21.00 17.41
CA ILE A 726 13.41 21.35 17.30
C ILE A 726 14.13 20.28 16.49
N GLY A 727 14.84 20.68 15.44
CA GLY A 727 15.75 19.81 14.69
C GLY A 727 17.23 20.11 14.97
N LEU A 728 18.14 19.45 14.27
CA LEU A 728 19.56 19.79 14.22
C LEU A 728 19.96 20.27 12.83
N GLU A 729 20.94 21.15 12.76
CA GLU A 729 21.62 21.51 11.51
C GLU A 729 22.25 20.27 10.85
N GLY A 730 22.07 20.13 9.54
CA GLY A 730 22.44 18.95 8.77
C GLY A 730 21.48 17.75 8.92
N GLY A 731 20.40 17.89 9.68
CA GLY A 731 19.39 16.85 9.84
C GLY A 731 18.42 16.76 8.64
N TYR A 732 17.89 15.58 8.37
CA TYR A 732 16.93 15.33 7.30
C TYR A 732 15.90 14.26 7.69
N LEU A 733 14.68 14.71 7.96
CA LEU A 733 13.58 13.83 8.39
C LEU A 733 12.56 13.53 7.27
N GLY A 734 12.72 14.16 6.10
CA GLY A 734 11.77 14.10 4.98
C GLY A 734 11.55 15.49 4.37
N HIS A 735 10.86 15.55 3.23
CA HIS A 735 10.63 16.81 2.49
C HIS A 735 9.24 16.92 1.81
N ASN A 736 8.33 15.97 2.05
CA ASN A 736 7.01 15.97 1.46
C ASN A 736 5.96 16.67 2.31
N THR A 737 5.93 16.38 3.60
CA THR A 737 4.99 17.04 4.51
C THR A 737 5.58 18.33 5.05
N ALA A 738 4.72 19.27 5.41
CA ALA A 738 5.07 20.53 6.05
C ALA A 738 5.91 20.29 7.31
N ALA A 739 5.53 19.31 8.13
CA ALA A 739 6.25 19.00 9.36
C ALA A 739 7.65 18.45 9.10
N ALA A 740 7.78 17.44 8.24
CA ALA A 740 9.08 16.84 7.92
C ALA A 740 10.04 17.86 7.30
N ARG A 741 9.58 18.69 6.35
CA ARG A 741 10.37 19.79 5.76
C ARG A 741 10.85 20.79 6.80
N SER A 742 9.97 21.19 7.70
CA SER A 742 10.28 22.25 8.66
C SER A 742 11.29 21.80 9.71
N LEU A 743 11.34 20.49 10.01
CA LEU A 743 12.37 19.89 10.87
C LEU A 743 13.69 19.60 10.13
N SER A 744 13.62 19.28 8.83
CA SER A 744 14.80 19.07 7.99
C SER A 744 15.59 20.37 7.79
N ASP A 745 16.89 20.22 7.55
CA ASP A 745 17.76 21.31 7.13
C ASP A 745 17.42 21.74 5.69
N PRO A 746 17.19 23.05 5.43
CA PRO A 746 16.86 23.57 4.11
C PRO A 746 18.06 23.59 3.13
N ALA A 747 19.28 23.28 3.57
CA ALA A 747 20.45 23.25 2.71
C ALA A 747 20.22 22.33 1.49
N GLY A 748 20.23 22.93 0.31
CA GLY A 748 19.99 22.24 -0.96
C GLY A 748 18.55 22.22 -1.47
N PHE A 749 17.59 22.85 -0.77
CA PHE A 749 16.17 22.86 -1.16
C PHE A 749 15.59 24.25 -1.49
N GLY A 750 16.33 25.32 -1.20
CA GLY A 750 15.91 26.69 -1.50
C GLY A 750 15.13 27.41 -0.38
N PRO A 751 14.87 28.72 -0.54
CA PRO A 751 14.46 29.60 0.56
C PRO A 751 13.04 29.33 1.08
N ARG A 752 12.16 28.78 0.24
CA ARG A 752 10.77 28.49 0.62
C ARG A 752 10.60 27.10 1.22
N PHE A 753 11.67 26.38 1.59
CA PHE A 753 11.64 24.96 1.99
C PHE A 753 10.69 24.63 3.16
N ALA A 754 10.69 25.42 4.23
CA ALA A 754 9.86 25.15 5.40
C ALA A 754 8.48 25.82 5.29
N LEU A 755 7.47 25.23 5.95
CA LEU A 755 6.19 25.92 6.23
C LEU A 755 6.19 26.48 7.65
N PHE A 756 6.62 25.69 8.63
CA PHE A 756 6.70 26.09 10.02
C PHE A 756 8.07 26.71 10.32
N ASP A 757 8.06 27.81 11.05
CA ASP A 757 9.26 28.52 11.48
C ASP A 757 9.90 27.83 12.70
N TRP A 758 10.28 26.57 12.54
CA TRP A 758 10.83 25.73 13.59
C TRP A 758 12.36 25.84 13.70
N PRO A 759 12.91 25.96 14.92
CA PRO A 759 14.35 26.15 15.11
C PRO A 759 15.14 24.87 14.87
N ARG A 760 16.38 25.04 14.41
CA ARG A 760 17.41 24.00 14.36
C ARG A 760 18.56 24.39 15.26
N LEU A 761 18.99 23.48 16.12
CA LEU A 761 20.18 23.68 16.94
C LEU A 761 21.43 23.37 16.11
N PRO A 762 22.56 24.04 16.38
CA PRO A 762 23.81 23.66 15.76
C PRO A 762 24.16 22.22 16.13
N HIS A 763 24.70 21.46 15.17
CA HIS A 763 24.99 20.05 15.42
C HIS A 763 26.21 19.89 16.36
N PRO A 764 26.19 18.99 17.37
CA PRO A 764 27.30 18.82 18.32
C PRO A 764 28.64 18.48 17.68
N GLU A 765 28.65 17.68 16.61
CA GLU A 765 29.88 17.36 15.88
C GLU A 765 30.50 18.60 15.21
N GLN A 766 29.69 19.57 14.79
CA GLN A 766 30.16 20.76 14.10
C GLN A 766 30.51 21.89 15.08
N ALA A 767 29.61 22.18 16.03
CA ALA A 767 29.73 23.34 16.92
C ALA A 767 30.23 23.00 18.32
N GLY A 768 30.35 21.71 18.65
CA GLY A 768 30.62 21.24 20.00
C GLY A 768 29.35 21.08 20.83
N VAL A 769 29.45 20.22 21.85
CA VAL A 769 28.35 19.91 22.78
C VAL A 769 27.90 21.17 23.53
N GLU A 770 28.82 21.97 24.04
CA GLU A 770 28.50 23.17 24.83
C GLU A 770 27.70 24.19 24.03
N ALA A 771 28.06 24.45 22.78
CA ALA A 771 27.33 25.39 21.92
C ALA A 771 25.91 24.90 21.60
N THR A 772 25.76 23.60 21.35
CA THR A 772 24.45 22.98 21.11
C THR A 772 23.53 23.12 22.33
N LEU A 773 24.06 22.85 23.52
CA LEU A 773 23.32 22.98 24.77
C LEU A 773 23.00 24.45 25.08
N ALA A 774 23.93 25.37 24.87
CA ALA A 774 23.70 26.79 25.06
C ALA A 774 22.58 27.31 24.14
N ALA A 775 22.53 26.85 22.89
CA ALA A 775 21.46 27.17 21.96
C ALA A 775 20.10 26.63 22.42
N LEU A 776 20.07 25.39 22.94
CA LEU A 776 18.85 24.81 23.52
C LEU A 776 18.38 25.60 24.74
N GLU A 777 19.27 25.90 25.69
CA GLU A 777 18.94 26.67 26.89
C GLU A 777 18.47 28.09 26.54
N ALA A 778 19.10 28.75 25.57
CA ALA A 778 18.67 30.08 25.10
C ALA A 778 17.28 30.03 24.45
N LEU A 779 16.98 28.98 23.69
CA LEU A 779 15.65 28.78 23.11
C LEU A 779 14.60 28.54 24.20
N ILE A 780 14.91 27.72 25.21
CA ILE A 780 14.03 27.47 26.34
C ILE A 780 13.80 28.74 27.15
N ALA A 781 14.85 29.52 27.44
CA ALA A 781 14.74 30.77 28.17
C ALA A 781 13.89 31.81 27.43
N SER A 782 13.92 31.82 26.10
CA SER A 782 13.16 32.77 25.28
C SER A 782 11.73 32.34 24.97
N ARG A 783 11.45 31.04 24.83
CA ARG A 783 10.14 30.53 24.38
C ARG A 783 9.38 29.73 25.42
N GLY A 784 10.04 29.30 26.49
CA GLY A 784 9.51 28.36 27.47
C GLY A 784 9.61 26.90 27.01
N ALA A 785 9.85 25.98 27.95
CA ALA A 785 9.91 24.55 27.66
C ALA A 785 8.55 23.99 27.22
N GLU A 786 7.45 24.55 27.74
CA GLU A 786 6.07 24.21 27.41
C GLU A 786 5.69 24.50 25.96
N ALA A 787 6.38 25.46 25.31
CA ALA A 787 6.19 25.77 23.90
C ALA A 787 6.83 24.72 22.97
N ILE A 788 7.69 23.85 23.49
CA ILE A 788 8.42 22.84 22.70
C ILE A 788 7.65 21.53 22.68
N ILE A 789 7.38 21.02 21.47
CA ILE A 789 6.73 19.74 21.19
C ILE A 789 7.71 18.62 21.48
N GLY A 790 8.93 18.71 20.93
CA GLY A 790 10.01 17.74 21.12
C GLY A 790 11.28 18.11 20.36
N VAL A 791 12.37 17.44 20.71
CA VAL A 791 13.69 17.57 20.07
C VAL A 791 13.93 16.34 19.20
N TYR A 792 14.15 16.55 17.91
CA TYR A 792 14.35 15.51 16.91
C TYR A 792 15.81 15.46 16.49
N VAL A 793 16.41 14.29 16.60
CA VAL A 793 17.81 14.07 16.24
C VAL A 793 17.96 12.80 15.43
N GLU A 794 18.78 12.84 14.39
CA GLU A 794 19.28 11.63 13.76
C GLU A 794 20.51 11.14 14.54
N LEU A 795 20.64 9.83 14.75
CA LEU A 795 21.92 9.30 15.26
C LEU A 795 23.03 9.42 14.24
N VAL A 796 22.68 9.18 12.98
CA VAL A 796 23.51 9.42 11.82
C VAL A 796 22.65 10.18 10.82
N GLY A 797 23.03 11.41 10.51
CA GLY A 797 22.33 12.25 9.56
C GLY A 797 22.34 11.59 8.18
N GLU A 798 21.17 11.29 7.62
CA GLU A 798 21.08 10.58 6.34
C GLU A 798 21.75 11.41 5.23
N ARG A 799 21.53 12.72 5.19
CA ARG A 799 22.13 13.59 4.16
C ARG A 799 23.51 14.11 4.52
N SER A 800 23.72 14.48 5.78
CA SER A 800 24.99 15.10 6.21
C SER A 800 26.06 14.10 6.62
N GLY A 801 25.66 12.89 7.03
CA GLY A 801 26.52 11.89 7.65
C GLY A 801 27.02 12.25 9.04
N ARG A 802 26.55 13.36 9.62
CA ARG A 802 26.94 13.75 10.98
C ARG A 802 26.45 12.73 11.99
N VAL A 803 27.24 12.46 13.02
CA VAL A 803 27.02 11.42 14.00
C VAL A 803 26.78 12.04 15.38
N LEU A 804 25.68 11.67 16.02
CA LEU A 804 25.40 11.98 17.42
C LEU A 804 25.84 10.80 18.29
N GLU A 805 26.99 10.92 18.95
CA GLU A 805 27.56 9.82 19.75
C GLU A 805 28.06 10.20 21.15
N GLY A 806 28.29 9.17 21.97
CA GLY A 806 29.00 9.23 23.24
C GLY A 806 28.47 10.30 24.19
N ALA A 807 29.37 11.22 24.57
CA ALA A 807 29.09 12.29 25.52
C ALA A 807 28.05 13.31 24.99
N ALA A 808 28.01 13.56 23.69
CA ALA A 808 27.06 14.51 23.09
C ALA A 808 25.61 14.02 23.24
N ALA A 809 25.36 12.76 22.91
CA ALA A 809 24.04 12.13 23.07
C ALA A 809 23.58 12.17 24.54
N GLN A 810 24.45 11.79 25.48
CA GLN A 810 24.15 11.83 26.92
C GLN A 810 23.86 13.24 27.43
N ALA A 811 24.65 14.23 27.01
CA ALA A 811 24.49 15.60 27.45
C ALA A 811 23.17 16.19 26.93
N LEU A 812 22.81 15.93 25.67
CA LEU A 812 21.54 16.35 25.10
C LEU A 812 20.34 15.71 25.81
N ARG A 813 20.40 14.39 26.07
CA ARG A 813 19.37 13.68 26.85
C ARG A 813 19.19 14.29 28.23
N LYS A 814 20.29 14.55 28.95
CA LYS A 814 20.27 15.17 30.28
C LYS A 814 19.64 16.55 30.26
N ALA A 815 19.96 17.37 29.25
CA ALA A 815 19.35 18.69 29.08
C ALA A 815 17.85 18.58 28.79
N CYS A 816 17.43 17.66 27.92
CA CYS A 816 16.02 17.41 27.67
C CYS A 816 15.28 16.96 28.94
N ASP A 817 15.88 16.09 29.76
CA ASP A 817 15.30 15.63 31.03
C ASP A 817 15.13 16.76 32.04
N ALA A 818 16.11 17.66 32.15
CA ALA A 818 16.08 18.80 33.07
C ALA A 818 14.86 19.71 32.83
N HIS A 819 14.36 19.76 31.59
CA HIS A 819 13.23 20.59 31.17
C HIS A 819 11.98 19.80 30.81
N GLY A 820 11.99 18.47 31.01
CA GLY A 820 10.87 17.59 30.67
C GLY A 820 10.53 17.56 29.17
N LEU A 821 11.53 17.74 28.30
CA LEU A 821 11.39 17.71 26.85
C LEU A 821 11.51 16.26 26.31
N PRO A 822 10.61 15.84 25.41
CA PRO A 822 10.75 14.56 24.74
C PRO A 822 11.88 14.61 23.71
N LEU A 823 12.77 13.61 23.77
CA LEU A 823 13.83 13.40 22.78
C LEU A 823 13.41 12.29 21.82
N VAL A 824 13.33 12.62 20.54
CA VAL A 824 12.98 11.74 19.44
C VAL A 824 14.23 11.43 18.64
N VAL A 825 14.56 10.16 18.53
CA VAL A 825 15.71 9.67 17.77
C VAL A 825 15.25 9.11 16.43
N VAL A 826 15.96 9.42 15.35
CA VAL A 826 15.67 8.93 14.00
C VAL A 826 16.80 8.00 13.55
N GLU A 827 16.42 6.79 13.14
CA GLU A 827 17.29 5.62 12.91
C GLU A 827 17.22 5.11 11.46
N THR A 828 16.71 5.91 10.52
CA THR A 828 16.59 5.52 9.10
C THR A 828 17.95 5.09 8.50
N ALA A 829 19.04 5.75 8.88
CA ALA A 829 20.38 5.45 8.38
C ALA A 829 21.08 4.27 9.08
N THR A 830 20.68 3.88 10.29
CA THR A 830 21.43 2.93 11.14
C THR A 830 20.65 1.73 11.64
N GLY A 831 19.31 1.78 11.61
CA GLY A 831 18.43 0.71 12.02
C GLY A 831 18.46 -0.51 11.09
N GLY A 832 17.94 -1.63 11.58
CA GLY A 832 17.93 -2.90 10.85
C GLY A 832 19.33 -3.51 10.72
N TYR A 833 20.11 -3.50 11.81
CA TYR A 833 21.48 -4.06 11.92
C TYR A 833 22.58 -3.31 11.17
N ARG A 834 22.28 -2.23 10.44
CA ARG A 834 23.26 -1.56 9.57
C ARG A 834 24.47 -0.98 10.32
N SER A 835 24.28 -0.60 11.58
CA SER A 835 25.37 -0.07 12.43
C SER A 835 26.43 -1.11 12.78
N GLY A 836 26.09 -2.41 12.73
CA GLY A 836 26.91 -3.51 13.25
C GLY A 836 26.91 -3.65 14.79
N ALA A 837 26.16 -2.82 15.52
CA ALA A 837 26.16 -2.79 16.99
C ALA A 837 24.94 -3.48 17.64
N GLY A 838 24.05 -4.05 16.83
CA GLY A 838 22.74 -4.56 17.25
C GLY A 838 21.66 -4.19 16.23
N PRO A 839 20.38 -4.49 16.50
CA PRO A 839 19.27 -4.14 15.62
C PRO A 839 19.17 -2.63 15.34
N TRP A 840 19.62 -1.79 16.28
CA TRP A 840 19.53 -0.32 16.20
C TRP A 840 20.89 0.36 16.37
N GLY A 841 21.08 1.54 15.75
CA GLY A 841 22.27 2.37 16.00
C GLY A 841 22.39 2.80 17.46
N LEU A 842 21.25 2.94 18.15
CA LEU A 842 21.10 3.20 19.57
C LEU A 842 21.84 2.19 20.44
N ASP A 843 22.00 0.94 20.00
CA ASP A 843 22.67 -0.11 20.77
C ASP A 843 24.17 0.16 20.93
N ALA A 844 24.72 0.98 20.03
CA ALA A 844 26.10 1.46 20.08
C ALA A 844 26.32 2.63 21.06
N LEU A 845 25.24 3.23 21.58
CA LEU A 845 25.30 4.33 22.55
C LEU A 845 25.33 3.81 24.00
N PRO A 846 25.83 4.62 24.96
CA PRO A 846 25.85 4.25 26.37
C PRO A 846 24.48 3.82 26.89
N LYS A 847 24.43 2.77 27.72
CA LYS A 847 23.18 2.18 28.22
C LYS A 847 22.20 3.15 28.92
N ALA A 848 22.73 4.24 29.48
CA ALA A 848 21.93 5.26 30.15
C ALA A 848 21.20 6.21 29.18
N PHE A 849 21.57 6.23 27.89
CA PHE A 849 20.88 7.03 26.90
C PHE A 849 19.60 6.31 26.45
N LEU A 850 18.47 6.81 26.91
CA LEU A 850 17.14 6.28 26.60
C LEU A 850 16.32 7.38 25.90
N PRO A 851 16.02 7.25 24.60
CA PRO A 851 15.13 8.18 23.92
C PRO A 851 13.68 7.96 24.36
N ASN A 852 12.82 8.97 24.16
CA ASN A 852 11.39 8.83 24.39
C ASN A 852 10.68 8.20 23.19
N MET A 853 11.22 8.40 22.00
CA MET A 853 10.75 7.82 20.75
C MET A 853 11.91 7.47 19.84
N VAL A 854 11.73 6.41 19.05
CA VAL A 854 12.61 6.05 17.94
C VAL A 854 11.78 5.96 16.67
N LEU A 855 12.17 6.72 15.65
CA LEU A 855 11.57 6.73 14.33
C LEU A 855 12.43 5.91 13.37
N TRP A 856 11.84 4.93 12.71
CA TRP A 856 12.52 4.12 11.72
C TRP A 856 11.68 4.04 10.43
N TYR A 857 12.35 4.22 9.30
CA TYR A 857 11.76 4.02 7.98
C TYR A 857 12.62 3.04 7.17
N PRO A 858 12.24 1.75 7.09
CA PRO A 858 12.97 0.73 6.34
C PRO A 858 12.80 0.84 4.83
N GLY A 859 11.99 1.79 4.34
CA GLY A 859 11.67 1.92 2.93
C GLY A 859 10.31 1.36 2.54
N GLY A 860 9.98 1.54 1.26
CA GLY A 860 8.70 1.12 0.71
C GLY A 860 7.56 1.93 1.26
N GLN A 861 6.60 1.21 1.82
CA GLN A 861 5.31 1.76 2.16
C GLN A 861 5.02 1.38 3.62
N LEU A 862 6.01 1.63 4.49
CA LEU A 862 6.05 1.19 5.88
C LEU A 862 7.06 2.02 6.70
N GLY A 863 6.63 2.55 7.85
CA GLY A 863 7.48 3.17 8.87
C GLY A 863 7.02 2.84 10.29
N GLN A 864 7.91 2.99 11.28
CA GLN A 864 7.69 2.58 12.67
C GLN A 864 8.03 3.70 13.65
N ILE A 865 7.08 4.04 14.52
CA ILE A 865 7.28 4.89 15.69
C ILE A 865 7.34 3.98 16.90
N PHE A 866 8.52 3.75 17.43
CA PHE A 866 8.67 3.15 18.75
C PHE A 866 8.58 4.25 19.80
N VAL A 867 7.80 4.04 20.85
CA VAL A 867 7.49 5.09 21.84
C VAL A 867 7.45 4.51 23.25
N ASP A 868 7.89 5.29 24.22
CA ASP A 868 7.76 4.97 25.63
C ASP A 868 6.30 5.10 26.12
N SER A 869 6.00 4.56 27.31
CA SER A 869 4.64 4.59 27.85
C SER A 869 4.13 5.98 28.25
N ARG A 870 5.02 6.97 28.43
CA ARG A 870 4.64 8.34 28.81
C ARG A 870 3.98 9.08 27.65
N TRP A 871 4.40 8.79 26.42
CA TRP A 871 3.91 9.45 25.21
C TRP A 871 3.00 8.55 24.36
N TRP A 872 2.63 7.39 24.89
CA TRP A 872 1.71 6.45 24.27
C TRP A 872 0.27 6.94 24.30
N ILE A 873 -0.44 6.76 23.19
CA ILE A 873 -1.88 6.99 23.05
C ILE A 873 -2.58 5.67 22.76
N GLY A 874 -3.20 5.09 23.79
CA GLY A 874 -3.91 3.81 23.69
C GLY A 874 -5.23 3.88 22.91
N ALA A 875 -5.78 5.06 22.65
CA ALA A 875 -6.99 5.27 21.84
C ALA A 875 -6.70 6.17 20.62
N PRO A 876 -5.91 5.70 19.63
CA PRO A 876 -5.26 6.55 18.64
C PRO A 876 -6.15 6.88 17.44
N LEU A 877 -7.47 6.98 17.59
CA LEU A 877 -8.37 7.34 16.47
C LEU A 877 -7.96 8.63 15.76
N GLN A 878 -7.24 9.50 16.48
CA GLN A 878 -6.62 10.67 15.89
C GLN A 878 -5.40 10.31 15.02
N LEU A 879 -4.52 9.40 15.43
CA LEU A 879 -3.30 9.01 14.70
C LEU A 879 -3.54 8.07 13.51
N ILE A 880 -4.66 7.35 13.47
CA ILE A 880 -4.93 6.36 12.41
C ILE A 880 -5.16 7.05 11.07
N SER A 881 -4.38 6.69 10.06
CA SER A 881 -4.64 7.08 8.66
C SER A 881 -5.49 6.01 7.98
N THR A 882 -6.17 6.37 6.88
CA THR A 882 -6.86 5.39 6.00
C THR A 882 -5.87 4.41 5.35
N TRP A 883 -4.59 4.51 5.68
CA TRP A 883 -3.49 3.77 5.13
C TRP A 883 -2.37 3.80 6.20
N ASP A 884 -1.93 2.67 6.75
CA ASP A 884 -0.81 2.62 7.73
C ASP A 884 0.30 1.64 7.31
N GLY A 885 0.27 1.16 6.05
CA GLY A 885 1.33 0.37 5.43
C GLY A 885 0.83 -0.57 4.33
N ASP A 886 1.76 -1.17 3.57
CA ASP A 886 1.49 -2.23 2.59
C ASP A 886 1.97 -3.59 3.13
N GLU A 887 1.12 -4.62 3.06
CA GLU A 887 1.44 -5.96 3.58
C GLU A 887 2.75 -6.51 2.97
N LEU A 888 2.96 -6.29 1.67
CA LEU A 888 4.20 -6.67 0.99
C LEU A 888 5.43 -5.97 1.58
N SER A 889 5.32 -4.68 1.94
CA SER A 889 6.43 -3.96 2.59
C SER A 889 6.75 -4.56 3.97
N MET A 890 5.71 -4.97 4.72
CA MET A 890 5.86 -5.61 6.04
C MET A 890 6.53 -6.98 5.94
N ILE A 891 6.03 -7.86 5.06
CA ILE A 891 6.63 -9.19 4.83
C ILE A 891 8.10 -9.06 4.46
N ARG A 892 8.41 -8.16 3.52
CA ARG A 892 9.79 -7.92 3.07
C ARG A 892 10.68 -7.44 4.22
N THR A 893 10.23 -6.43 4.96
CA THR A 893 10.99 -5.88 6.09
C THR A 893 11.20 -6.93 7.17
N HIS A 894 10.18 -7.74 7.44
CA HIS A 894 10.28 -8.83 8.40
C HIS A 894 11.36 -9.84 7.97
N GLU A 895 11.32 -10.33 6.73
CA GLU A 895 12.33 -11.26 6.26
C GLU A 895 13.74 -10.64 6.18
N HIS A 896 13.83 -9.35 5.88
CA HIS A 896 15.10 -8.62 5.93
C HIS A 896 15.72 -8.62 7.33
N LEU A 897 14.93 -8.36 8.37
CA LEU A 897 15.41 -8.39 9.76
C LEU A 897 15.87 -9.81 10.17
N ARG A 898 15.11 -10.83 9.79
CA ARG A 898 15.47 -12.25 9.99
C ARG A 898 16.76 -12.65 9.27
N ALA A 899 17.00 -12.12 8.08
CA ALA A 899 18.26 -12.38 7.39
C ALA A 899 19.42 -11.60 8.01
N ALA A 900 19.19 -10.33 8.35
CA ALA A 900 20.22 -9.41 8.83
C ALA A 900 20.82 -9.84 10.18
N HIS A 901 20.02 -10.36 11.12
CA HIS A 901 20.53 -10.74 12.45
C HIS A 901 21.56 -11.90 12.41
N ARG A 902 21.67 -12.62 11.29
CA ARG A 902 22.61 -13.73 11.09
C ARG A 902 23.89 -13.31 10.39
N LEU A 903 23.97 -12.07 9.92
CA LEU A 903 25.14 -11.58 9.21
C LEU A 903 26.20 -11.08 10.19
N ASP A 904 27.46 -11.45 9.93
CA ASP A 904 28.61 -10.75 10.48
C ASP A 904 29.01 -9.66 9.48
N LEU A 905 28.78 -8.40 9.87
CA LEU A 905 29.04 -7.23 9.04
C LEU A 905 30.47 -6.69 9.20
N ALA A 906 31.27 -7.21 10.15
CA ALA A 906 32.54 -6.59 10.55
C ALA A 906 33.50 -6.38 9.36
N LEU A 907 33.75 -7.44 8.59
CA LEU A 907 34.68 -7.36 7.44
C LEU A 907 34.19 -6.42 6.33
N ALA A 908 32.87 -6.33 6.13
CA ALA A 908 32.28 -5.43 5.14
C ALA A 908 32.33 -3.97 5.59
N ILE A 909 32.10 -3.73 6.89
CA ILE A 909 32.23 -2.41 7.53
C ILE A 909 33.68 -1.94 7.42
N ASP A 910 34.65 -2.76 7.80
CA ASP A 910 36.08 -2.43 7.71
C ASP A 910 36.48 -2.10 6.27
N ALA A 911 36.00 -2.89 5.29
CA ALA A 911 36.30 -2.63 3.88
C ALA A 911 35.65 -1.35 3.33
N LEU A 912 34.46 -0.98 3.83
CA LEU A 912 33.82 0.29 3.47
C LEU A 912 34.56 1.47 4.11
N ASP A 913 35.00 1.32 5.36
CA ASP A 913 35.82 2.31 6.05
C ASP A 913 37.13 2.57 5.32
N ASP A 914 37.87 1.52 4.97
CA ASP A 914 39.09 1.60 4.16
C ASP A 914 38.84 2.38 2.85
N LEU A 915 37.76 2.04 2.14
CA LEU A 915 37.41 2.67 0.86
C LEU A 915 37.14 4.17 1.03
N VAL A 916 36.38 4.58 2.05
CA VAL A 916 35.99 5.98 2.25
C VAL A 916 37.16 6.81 2.78
N VAL A 917 38.04 6.22 3.61
CA VAL A 917 39.30 6.85 4.05
C VAL A 917 40.20 7.15 2.85
N GLU A 918 40.36 6.18 1.95
CA GLU A 918 41.13 6.42 0.73
C GLU A 918 40.46 7.43 -0.20
N ALA A 919 39.13 7.38 -0.34
CA ALA A 919 38.38 8.33 -1.14
C ALA A 919 38.56 9.78 -0.65
N ALA A 920 38.58 10.00 0.67
CA ALA A 920 38.88 11.30 1.24
C ALA A 920 40.29 11.80 0.84
N SER A 921 41.28 10.91 0.77
CA SER A 921 42.64 11.27 0.32
C SER A 921 42.69 11.69 -1.15
N TRP A 922 41.76 11.22 -1.99
CA TRP A 922 41.68 11.60 -3.41
C TRP A 922 40.88 12.88 -3.64
N ALA A 923 39.91 13.17 -2.76
CA ALA A 923 39.07 14.36 -2.85
C ALA A 923 39.83 15.68 -2.55
N GLY A 924 40.97 15.59 -1.86
CA GLY A 924 41.83 16.74 -1.53
C GLY A 924 41.66 17.25 -0.09
N GLU A 925 42.35 18.35 0.22
CA GLU A 925 42.30 18.96 1.56
C GLU A 925 40.89 19.47 1.91
N GLY A 926 40.45 19.19 3.14
CA GLY A 926 39.14 19.64 3.64
C GLY A 926 38.00 18.63 3.48
N ALA A 927 38.23 17.49 2.83
CA ALA A 927 37.26 16.40 2.78
C ALA A 927 37.01 15.81 4.18
N ARG A 928 35.75 15.45 4.49
CA ARG A 928 35.35 14.92 5.81
C ARG A 928 34.54 13.64 5.65
N ILE A 929 34.83 12.67 6.49
CA ILE A 929 34.14 11.38 6.53
C ILE A 929 33.07 11.44 7.61
N GLY A 930 31.88 10.95 7.30
CA GLY A 930 30.78 10.78 8.24
C GLY A 930 30.15 9.40 8.18
N GLY A 931 29.16 9.16 9.03
CA GLY A 931 28.38 7.94 9.08
C GLY A 931 28.89 6.86 10.04
N ARG A 932 28.17 5.72 10.11
CA ARG A 932 28.48 4.57 10.96
C ARG A 932 28.05 3.22 10.35
N GLY A 933 28.79 2.15 10.64
CA GLY A 933 28.53 0.79 10.13
C GLY A 933 28.60 0.69 8.60
N LEU A 934 27.54 0.19 7.96
CA LEU A 934 27.39 0.19 6.49
C LEU A 934 26.69 1.44 5.95
N TYR A 935 26.77 2.55 6.68
CA TYR A 935 26.37 3.87 6.21
C TYR A 935 27.56 4.81 6.33
N ARG A 936 28.10 5.32 5.24
CA ARG A 936 29.18 6.32 5.25
C ARG A 936 28.85 7.48 4.36
N THR A 937 29.46 8.62 4.64
CA THR A 937 29.44 9.78 3.76
C THR A 937 30.84 10.32 3.55
N LEU A 938 31.01 11.05 2.46
CA LEU A 938 32.20 11.84 2.17
C LEU A 938 31.76 13.24 1.76
N ASP A 939 31.96 14.22 2.64
CA ASP A 939 31.87 15.64 2.29
C ASP A 939 33.13 16.02 1.53
N LEU A 940 32.97 16.54 0.32
CA LEU A 940 34.06 16.86 -0.59
C LEU A 940 34.74 18.20 -0.30
N GLY A 941 34.31 18.99 0.69
CA GLY A 941 34.95 20.28 0.97
C GLY A 941 34.26 21.11 2.05
N PRO A 942 34.80 22.29 2.39
CA PRO A 942 34.23 23.14 3.43
C PRO A 942 32.85 23.68 3.01
N SER A 943 32.04 24.09 3.98
CA SER A 943 30.63 24.49 3.75
C SER A 943 30.46 25.77 2.92
N ASP A 944 31.51 26.59 2.81
CA ASP A 944 31.56 27.84 2.06
C ASP A 944 32.06 27.68 0.62
N ASP A 945 32.50 26.48 0.22
CA ASP A 945 32.82 26.15 -1.17
C ASP A 945 31.52 26.14 -2.02
N PRO A 946 31.32 27.12 -2.93
CA PRO A 946 30.09 27.20 -3.72
C PRO A 946 29.97 26.08 -4.76
N ASP A 947 31.10 25.45 -5.14
CA ASP A 947 31.16 24.47 -6.22
C ASP A 947 31.05 23.03 -5.71
N LYS A 948 31.12 22.80 -4.38
CA LYS A 948 31.10 21.44 -3.81
C LYS A 948 29.89 20.63 -4.22
N ALA A 949 28.71 21.25 -4.34
CA ALA A 949 27.48 20.59 -4.78
C ALA A 949 27.59 20.07 -6.20
N ALA A 950 28.10 20.90 -7.12
CA ALA A 950 28.34 20.52 -8.50
C ALA A 950 29.40 19.41 -8.60
N ARG A 951 30.47 19.49 -7.80
CA ARG A 951 31.51 18.45 -7.72
C ARG A 951 30.94 17.10 -7.29
N ALA A 952 30.09 17.04 -6.26
CA ALA A 952 29.47 15.78 -5.83
C ALA A 952 28.58 15.15 -6.92
N LEU A 953 27.79 15.96 -7.62
CA LEU A 953 26.99 15.48 -8.76
C LEU A 953 27.87 14.99 -9.92
N ALA A 954 28.98 15.69 -10.22
CA ALA A 954 29.93 15.28 -11.24
C ALA A 954 30.62 13.96 -10.89
N VAL A 955 31.03 13.76 -9.64
CA VAL A 955 31.59 12.49 -9.15
C VAL A 955 30.55 11.38 -9.28
N GLN A 956 29.31 11.61 -8.86
CA GLN A 956 28.22 10.64 -8.99
C GLN A 956 28.02 10.22 -10.46
N ALA A 957 27.94 11.18 -11.39
CA ALA A 957 27.77 10.90 -12.81
C ALA A 957 28.93 10.06 -13.37
N ARG A 958 30.18 10.39 -13.03
CA ARG A 958 31.37 9.64 -13.47
C ARG A 958 31.46 8.24 -12.85
N CYS A 959 31.07 8.08 -11.59
CA CYS A 959 30.94 6.75 -10.99
C CYS A 959 29.91 5.91 -11.76
N LEU A 960 28.77 6.52 -12.13
CA LEU A 960 27.71 5.84 -12.88
C LEU A 960 28.18 5.40 -14.28
N GLU A 961 28.95 6.22 -14.98
CA GLU A 961 29.60 5.87 -16.26
C GLU A 961 30.50 4.63 -16.15
N GLN A 962 31.06 4.39 -14.95
CA GLN A 962 31.91 3.23 -14.64
C GLN A 962 31.15 2.08 -13.98
N GLY A 963 29.81 2.13 -13.95
CA GLY A 963 28.96 1.08 -13.41
C GLY A 963 28.89 1.04 -11.88
N VAL A 964 29.26 2.13 -11.19
CA VAL A 964 29.17 2.28 -9.73
C VAL A 964 28.16 3.36 -9.38
N ARG A 965 27.15 3.03 -8.57
CA ARG A 965 26.18 4.03 -8.08
C ARG A 965 26.57 4.46 -6.67
N VAL A 966 26.66 5.78 -6.47
CA VAL A 966 26.83 6.41 -5.16
C VAL A 966 25.69 7.41 -4.94
N GLY A 967 25.25 7.58 -3.69
CA GLY A 967 24.23 8.55 -3.33
C GLY A 967 24.80 9.96 -3.23
N VAL A 968 23.92 10.95 -3.23
CA VAL A 968 24.26 12.35 -2.92
C VAL A 968 23.33 12.81 -1.80
N GLY A 969 23.92 13.43 -0.77
CA GLY A 969 23.25 13.85 0.44
C GLY A 969 23.05 15.36 0.49
N ALA A 970 23.57 15.99 1.54
CA ALA A 970 23.66 17.44 1.64
C ALA A 970 24.55 17.99 0.51
N PRO A 971 24.47 19.30 0.19
CA PRO A 971 25.32 19.90 -0.84
C PRO A 971 26.79 19.50 -0.65
N GLY A 972 27.39 18.86 -1.66
CA GLY A 972 28.78 18.41 -1.66
C GLY A 972 29.08 17.10 -0.92
N THR A 973 28.07 16.39 -0.44
CA THR A 973 28.22 15.12 0.29
C THR A 973 27.88 13.93 -0.62
N LEU A 974 28.82 13.00 -0.77
CA LEU A 974 28.58 11.67 -1.32
C LEU A 974 28.12 10.72 -0.21
N VAL A 975 27.20 9.82 -0.53
CA VAL A 975 26.59 8.88 0.41
C VAL A 975 26.83 7.44 -0.06
N PHE A 976 27.32 6.61 0.85
CA PHE A 976 27.66 5.20 0.65
C PHE A 976 26.84 4.33 1.60
N VAL A 977 25.88 3.62 1.04
CA VAL A 977 24.98 2.68 1.69
C VAL A 977 24.98 1.37 0.90
N PRO A 978 26.04 0.55 1.01
CA PRO A 978 26.00 -0.77 0.42
C PRO A 978 24.90 -1.63 1.05
N ARG A 979 24.64 -2.75 0.38
CA ARG A 979 23.80 -3.84 0.88
C ARG A 979 24.44 -4.48 2.11
N LEU A 980 23.62 -5.06 2.98
CA LEU A 980 24.06 -5.77 4.19
C LEU A 980 24.90 -7.02 3.85
N ASP A 981 24.60 -7.68 2.74
CA ASP A 981 25.30 -8.87 2.26
C ASP A 981 26.46 -8.57 1.28
N VAL A 982 26.96 -7.32 1.27
CA VAL A 982 28.09 -6.94 0.42
C VAL A 982 29.37 -7.67 0.85
N GLU A 983 30.06 -8.29 -0.11
CA GLU A 983 31.34 -8.94 0.16
C GLU A 983 32.48 -7.92 0.16
N ALA A 984 33.32 -7.93 1.20
CA ALA A 984 34.46 -7.01 1.35
C ALA A 984 35.36 -6.85 0.09
N PRO A 985 35.71 -7.91 -0.67
CA PRO A 985 36.48 -7.77 -1.91
C PRO A 985 35.81 -6.89 -2.97
N SER A 986 34.47 -6.84 -3.01
CA SER A 986 33.74 -6.00 -3.97
C SER A 986 33.97 -4.51 -3.72
N LEU A 987 34.14 -4.11 -2.46
CA LEU A 987 34.43 -2.73 -2.06
C LEU A 987 35.89 -2.34 -2.32
N ARG A 988 36.81 -3.31 -2.27
CA ARG A 988 38.26 -3.10 -2.45
C ARG A 988 38.75 -3.13 -3.91
N GLY A 989 37.92 -3.60 -4.84
CA GLY A 989 38.28 -3.82 -6.25
C GLY A 989 37.71 -2.78 -7.23
N PRO A 990 36.75 -3.13 -8.11
CA PRO A 990 36.23 -2.24 -9.16
C PRO A 990 35.66 -0.92 -8.63
N VAL A 991 34.97 -0.97 -7.48
CA VAL A 991 34.41 0.22 -6.81
C VAL A 991 35.51 1.24 -6.49
N ARG A 992 36.59 0.78 -5.88
CA ARG A 992 37.74 1.60 -5.50
C ARG A 992 38.35 2.29 -6.71
N ALA A 993 38.56 1.54 -7.80
CA ALA A 993 39.11 2.09 -9.04
C ALA A 993 38.19 3.16 -9.64
N ALA A 994 36.88 2.91 -9.67
CA ALA A 994 35.91 3.84 -10.22
C ALA A 994 35.80 5.14 -9.41
N LEU A 995 35.75 5.01 -8.09
CA LEU A 995 35.68 6.16 -7.19
C LEU A 995 36.95 7.02 -7.27
N LYS A 996 38.12 6.39 -7.36
CA LYS A 996 39.39 7.10 -7.56
C LYS A 996 39.40 7.87 -8.88
N ALA A 997 39.01 7.22 -9.97
CA ALA A 997 38.96 7.86 -11.28
C ALA A 997 37.97 9.03 -11.28
N ALA A 998 36.80 8.88 -10.66
CA ALA A 998 35.80 9.93 -10.58
C ALA A 998 36.28 11.14 -9.73
N LEU A 999 36.82 10.89 -8.54
CA LEU A 999 37.27 11.96 -7.62
C LEU A 999 38.53 12.69 -8.11
N THR A 1000 39.43 12.02 -8.82
CA THR A 1000 40.67 12.67 -9.31
C THR A 1000 40.46 13.45 -10.61
N SER A 1001 39.30 13.32 -11.24
CA SER A 1001 39.01 13.92 -12.56
C SER A 1001 37.85 14.91 -12.57
N ALA A 1002 37.01 14.89 -11.51
CA ALA A 1002 35.96 15.88 -11.23
C ALA A 1002 36.54 17.06 -10.46
#